data_AF-A0A8T9PY40-F1
#
_entry.id   AF-A0A8T9PY40-F1
#
_cell.length_a   1.000
_cell.length_b   1.000
_cell.length_c   1.000
_cell.angle_alpha   90.00
_cell.angle_beta   90.00
_cell.angle_gamma   90.00
#
_symmetry.space_group_name_H-M   'P 1'
#
loop_
_entity.id
_entity.type
_entity.pdbx_description
1 polymer ?
#
loop_
_entity_poly.entity_id
_entity_poly.type
_entity_poly.pdbx_seq_one_letter_code
_entity_poly.pdbx_strand_id
1 'polypeptide(L)'
;MQGAGNNLFFPIGIYGAFTSATTQSVDLVQFEKAVLSPIRKAVIEKQALPHLIMARQRRKAAHQGGLAAASAGDTLSTSPQGLMVTIDAAQAWTSLILAKNAGQGTADGQTMAFYNLNAKLQSAFQTNQQFLVIGLDKILGDFQSEITLEGWPFRINVPKSTTNGQFNNVLIFKFCAGSLAERVANPAQWTNATDVNDTAQSSLAELASWLDAYVKDGIKKGHEAGDPDFMHFADIVTNSDWNGILALKTDIGIKNFPSELQGLLAGIDLSQFNAHHFGINANHILTRKDPATGQVSISMEDKSSMFGLIYYVDPAFAPYAGNIPAYKQTLDFDPRSAFNFKTLMLKVLFENSKIKSFKSFVQLSIYQLFGSEVTETAGRDNILILSGSYEDHNGLPSYSFTGSGRDMIPLANPAFKTVEVVRSSFSTLLPSATQQADRMVYAQFALWGYLNFAALQNMDLLSFGSDGEPVSTQGLAYSQLLVRMSFSLDTPAVKTFAFDAGGITFDVSASRTRRASLFNHFPVKLTGLVSGNADQLPAKLDFIKVQTPTLTNAGDPTGDWYGLVYDLNLGTPGALASSAGFKSSLLLAWSVSDGAIYTGLKLPGMSSQSKLLSLQGVLGLDIASVKLLLASPEPGETATAYLLMLNKVALKFLSKKFPAGGTIDFYLFGDPNNQAQLGSMGWYAAYQKAAKKAARIAKAKKK
;
A
#
# COMPACT_ATOMS: atom_id res chain seq x y z
N MET A 1 13.39 44.38 53.65
CA MET A 1 13.42 43.78 54.99
C MET A 1 14.42 42.63 54.98
N GLN A 2 15.23 42.58 56.04
CA GLN A 2 16.45 41.79 56.22
C GLN A 2 16.29 40.31 55.87
N GLY A 3 17.19 39.78 55.03
CA GLY A 3 17.45 38.35 54.89
C GLY A 3 18.87 38.09 55.36
N ALA A 4 19.03 37.28 56.39
CA ALA A 4 20.32 36.80 56.86
C ALA A 4 21.15 36.29 55.68
N GLY A 5 22.40 36.75 55.57
CA GLY A 5 23.33 36.29 54.54
C GLY A 5 23.55 34.79 54.68
N ASN A 6 22.89 33.99 53.84
CA ASN A 6 23.22 32.59 53.69
C ASN A 6 24.66 32.53 53.13
N ASN A 7 25.62 32.18 53.97
CA ASN A 7 26.97 31.88 53.51
C ASN A 7 26.89 30.78 52.45
N LEU A 8 27.19 31.14 51.20
CA LEU A 8 27.24 30.21 50.08
C LEU A 8 28.63 29.58 50.05
N PHE A 9 28.71 28.29 50.35
CA PHE A 9 29.94 27.53 50.17
C PHE A 9 29.98 27.00 48.74
N PHE A 10 30.82 27.61 47.91
CA PHE A 10 31.08 27.15 46.53
C PHE A 10 32.42 26.41 46.49
N PRO A 11 32.45 25.11 46.18
CA PRO A 11 33.68 24.35 46.25
C PRO A 11 34.63 24.73 45.09
N ILE A 12 35.87 25.09 45.40
CA ILE A 12 36.91 25.42 44.42
C ILE A 12 38.00 24.33 44.47
N GLY A 13 38.38 23.81 43.29
CA GLY A 13 39.53 22.90 43.18
C GLY A 13 40.81 23.72 42.98
N ILE A 14 41.80 23.55 43.85
CA ILE A 14 43.11 24.24 43.73
C ILE A 14 44.10 23.27 43.06
N TYR A 15 44.04 23.20 41.74
CA TYR A 15 44.84 22.25 40.96
C TYR A 15 46.32 22.64 40.83
N GLY A 16 46.65 23.92 41.01
CA GLY A 16 48.02 24.43 40.88
C GLY A 16 48.99 24.02 41.98
N ALA A 17 48.52 23.34 43.03
CA ALA A 17 49.35 22.90 44.16
C ALA A 17 49.84 21.44 44.05
N PHE A 18 49.37 20.69 43.05
CA PHE A 18 49.74 19.29 42.86
C PHE A 18 50.95 19.15 41.94
N THR A 19 51.97 18.41 42.38
CA THR A 19 53.08 17.98 41.52
C THR A 19 52.72 16.65 40.85
N SER A 20 53.33 16.34 39.70
CA SER A 20 53.15 15.05 39.00
C SER A 20 53.52 13.83 39.86
N ALA A 21 54.27 14.02 40.95
CA ALA A 21 54.59 12.96 41.92
C ALA A 21 53.45 12.67 42.94
N THR A 22 52.56 13.64 43.21
CA THR A 22 51.47 13.49 44.19
C THR A 22 50.12 13.07 43.59
N THR A 23 50.02 13.00 42.26
CA THR A 23 48.77 12.71 41.52
C THR A 23 48.79 11.37 40.78
N GLN A 24 49.86 10.57 40.91
CA GLN A 24 50.01 9.31 40.17
C GLN A 24 48.87 8.29 40.38
N SER A 25 48.07 8.43 41.45
CA SER A 25 46.94 7.56 41.77
C SER A 25 45.56 8.23 41.68
N VAL A 26 45.48 9.53 41.36
CA VAL A 26 44.21 10.28 41.32
C VAL A 26 44.06 10.98 39.98
N ASP A 27 43.10 10.50 39.18
CA ASP A 27 42.68 11.20 37.97
C ASP A 27 41.91 12.48 38.36
N LEU A 28 42.61 13.61 38.35
CA LEU A 28 42.06 14.93 38.67
C LEU A 28 40.93 15.33 37.72
N VAL A 29 40.96 14.88 36.46
CA VAL A 29 39.90 15.13 35.48
C VAL A 29 38.64 14.35 35.88
N GLN A 30 38.81 13.10 36.29
CA GLN A 30 37.71 12.29 36.81
C GLN A 30 37.15 12.86 38.13
N PHE A 31 38.01 13.35 39.04
CA PHE A 31 37.56 13.99 40.28
C PHE A 31 36.75 15.28 40.03
N GLU A 32 37.24 16.15 39.14
CA GLU A 32 36.50 17.36 38.75
C GLU A 32 35.14 17.02 38.14
N LYS A 33 35.09 16.00 37.27
CA LYS A 33 33.87 15.58 36.56
C LYS A 33 32.87 14.85 37.46
N ALA A 34 33.34 13.92 38.30
CA ALA A 34 32.48 13.03 39.07
C ALA A 34 32.10 13.58 40.45
N VAL A 35 32.87 14.53 40.99
CA VAL A 35 32.68 15.04 42.36
C VAL A 35 32.43 16.54 42.38
N LEU A 36 33.39 17.36 41.94
CA LEU A 36 33.28 18.82 42.12
C LEU A 36 32.22 19.47 41.23
N SER A 37 32.15 19.10 39.95
CA SER A 37 31.17 19.68 39.01
C SER A 37 29.71 19.40 39.43
N PRO A 38 29.32 18.17 39.83
CA PRO A 38 28.00 17.90 40.38
C PRO A 38 27.66 18.73 41.62
N ILE A 39 28.61 18.88 42.56
CA ILE A 39 28.38 19.67 43.79
C ILE A 39 28.21 21.15 43.44
N ARG A 40 29.06 21.73 42.59
CA ARG A 40 28.92 23.12 42.13
C ARG A 40 27.57 23.37 41.48
N LYS A 41 27.15 22.46 40.60
CA LYS A 41 25.84 22.53 39.97
C LYS A 41 24.72 22.54 41.00
N ALA A 42 24.73 21.62 41.98
CA ALA A 42 23.71 21.57 43.02
C ALA A 42 23.64 22.86 43.84
N VAL A 43 24.78 23.49 44.14
CA VAL A 43 24.85 24.79 44.83
C VAL A 43 24.28 25.91 43.97
N ILE A 44 24.66 25.99 42.68
CA ILE A 44 24.14 27.00 41.74
C ILE A 44 22.64 26.83 41.55
N GLU A 45 22.17 25.62 41.30
CA GLU A 45 20.75 25.30 41.08
C GLU A 45 19.90 25.67 42.30
N LYS A 46 20.37 25.36 43.52
CA LYS A 46 19.69 25.74 44.77
C LYS A 46 19.47 27.25 44.88
N GLN A 47 20.41 28.06 44.39
CA GLN A 47 20.30 29.53 44.41
C GLN A 47 19.52 30.09 43.23
N ALA A 48 19.67 29.51 42.03
CA ALA A 48 19.03 29.99 40.81
C ALA A 48 17.54 29.64 40.75
N LEU A 49 17.13 28.48 41.28
CA LEU A 49 15.78 27.94 41.09
C LEU A 49 14.65 28.87 41.58
N PRO A 50 14.74 29.53 42.76
CA PRO A 50 13.72 30.51 43.17
C PRO A 50 13.54 31.65 42.17
N HIS A 51 14.64 32.17 41.61
CA HIS A 51 14.60 33.25 40.62
C HIS A 51 13.96 32.78 39.31
N LEU A 52 14.31 31.58 38.83
CA LEU A 52 13.71 30.97 37.64
C LEU A 52 12.20 30.74 37.81
N ILE A 53 11.78 30.26 38.99
CA ILE A 53 10.36 30.07 39.32
C ILE A 53 9.62 31.41 39.31
N MET A 54 10.17 32.45 39.95
CA MET A 54 9.56 33.78 39.98
C MET A 54 9.45 34.40 38.57
N ALA A 55 10.49 34.28 37.75
CA ALA A 55 10.49 34.78 36.37
C ALA A 55 9.37 34.11 35.54
N ARG A 56 9.25 32.77 35.65
CA ARG A 56 8.19 32.01 35.00
C ARG A 56 6.79 32.41 35.49
N GLN A 57 6.60 32.60 36.79
CA GLN A 57 5.32 33.01 37.36
C GLN A 57 4.89 34.41 36.88
N ARG A 58 5.82 35.38 36.84
CA ARG A 58 5.56 36.73 36.30
C ARG A 58 5.09 36.67 34.85
N ARG A 59 5.75 35.85 34.02
CA ARG A 59 5.34 35.61 32.63
C ARG A 59 3.93 35.01 32.52
N LYS A 60 3.65 33.95 33.28
CA LYS A 60 2.33 33.30 33.27
C LYS A 60 1.19 34.25 33.69
N ALA A 61 1.49 35.23 34.55
CA ALA A 61 0.55 36.29 34.90
C ALA A 61 0.38 37.34 33.77
N ALA A 62 1.44 37.63 33.01
CA ALA A 62 1.43 38.62 31.92
C ALA A 62 0.81 38.09 30.61
N HIS A 63 0.96 36.79 30.32
CA HIS A 63 0.41 36.14 29.13
C HIS A 63 -0.57 35.05 29.58
N GLN A 64 -1.86 35.19 29.22
CA GLN A 64 -2.97 34.28 29.58
C GLN A 64 -2.85 32.86 28.95
N GLY A 65 -1.72 32.18 29.14
CA GLY A 65 -1.56 30.74 28.87
C GLY A 65 -1.40 30.32 27.40
N GLY A 66 -1.21 31.24 26.45
CA GLY A 66 -0.99 30.91 25.04
C GLY A 66 0.48 30.73 24.64
N LEU A 67 0.73 30.05 23.51
CA LEU A 67 2.00 30.06 22.77
C LEU A 67 2.26 31.49 22.27
N ALA A 68 2.97 32.31 23.03
CA ALA A 68 3.30 33.66 22.61
C ALA A 68 4.51 33.61 21.67
N ALA A 69 4.33 34.07 20.43
CA ALA A 69 5.41 34.35 19.50
C ALA A 69 6.35 35.42 20.09
N ALA A 70 7.60 35.45 19.59
CA ALA A 70 8.59 36.43 20.01
C ALA A 70 8.02 37.86 19.87
N SER A 71 8.04 38.62 20.96
CA SER A 71 7.49 39.98 21.01
C SER A 71 8.57 41.03 20.71
N ALA A 72 8.16 42.24 20.31
CA ALA A 72 9.08 43.37 20.18
C ALA A 72 9.71 43.69 21.55
N GLY A 73 10.97 43.29 21.76
CA GLY A 73 11.68 43.39 23.04
C GLY A 73 12.29 42.07 23.54
N ASP A 74 11.95 40.93 22.93
CA ASP A 74 12.58 39.64 23.26
C ASP A 74 14.02 39.59 22.74
N THR A 75 14.91 39.00 23.54
CA THR A 75 16.33 38.81 23.21
C THR A 75 16.59 37.37 22.82
N LEU A 76 17.24 37.15 21.67
CA LEU A 76 17.73 35.84 21.26
C LEU A 76 19.10 35.55 21.90
N SER A 77 19.30 34.33 22.37
CA SER A 77 20.54 33.86 22.99
C SER A 77 20.72 32.36 22.72
N THR A 78 21.78 31.77 23.28
CA THR A 78 22.07 30.33 23.17
C THR A 78 22.28 29.68 24.53
N SER A 79 21.87 28.42 24.68
CA SER A 79 22.29 27.60 25.81
C SER A 79 23.79 27.23 25.69
N PRO A 80 24.45 26.73 26.76
CA PRO A 80 25.81 26.19 26.67
C PRO A 80 25.97 25.03 25.67
N GLN A 81 24.88 24.36 25.30
CA GLN A 81 24.87 23.30 24.28
C GLN A 81 24.70 23.84 22.85
N GLY A 82 24.59 25.17 22.68
CA GLY A 82 24.39 25.81 21.37
C GLY A 82 22.94 25.79 20.87
N LEU A 83 21.96 25.55 21.75
CA LEU A 83 20.54 25.60 21.39
C LEU A 83 20.01 27.04 21.45
N MET A 84 19.18 27.44 20.48
CA MET A 84 18.63 28.81 20.46
C MET A 84 17.56 28.98 21.53
N VAL A 85 17.67 30.06 22.29
CA VAL A 85 16.76 30.45 23.37
C VAL A 85 16.23 31.84 23.07
N THR A 86 14.93 32.04 23.30
CA THR A 86 14.33 33.38 23.33
C THR A 86 14.08 33.78 24.77
N ILE A 87 14.45 35.00 25.16
CA ILE A 87 14.37 35.53 26.52
C ILE A 87 13.50 36.79 26.49
N ASP A 88 12.47 36.86 27.33
CA ASP A 88 11.61 38.04 27.41
C ASP A 88 12.24 39.18 28.22
N ALA A 89 11.57 40.35 28.22
CA ALA A 89 11.98 41.51 29.01
C ALA A 89 12.04 41.24 30.52
N ALA A 90 11.36 40.21 31.03
CA ALA A 90 11.41 39.78 32.43
C ALA A 90 12.53 38.76 32.71
N GLN A 91 13.43 38.53 31.74
CA GLN A 91 14.53 37.57 31.79
C GLN A 91 14.08 36.10 31.90
N ALA A 92 12.84 35.78 31.54
CA ALA A 92 12.35 34.41 31.49
C ALA A 92 12.57 33.81 30.09
N TRP A 93 12.89 32.52 30.03
CA TRP A 93 12.96 31.79 28.76
C TRP A 93 11.55 31.59 28.21
N THR A 94 11.34 32.08 26.98
CA THR A 94 10.06 32.00 26.28
C THR A 94 9.98 30.73 25.43
N SER A 95 11.09 30.39 24.80
CA SER A 95 11.25 29.18 23.98
C SER A 95 12.69 28.67 24.02
N LEU A 96 12.83 27.35 23.85
CA LEU A 96 14.09 26.65 23.57
C LEU A 96 13.87 25.83 22.29
N ILE A 97 14.53 26.23 21.21
CA ILE A 97 14.35 25.61 19.89
C ILE A 97 15.31 24.43 19.72
N LEU A 98 14.74 23.27 19.38
CA LEU A 98 15.48 22.04 19.12
C LEU A 98 15.78 21.87 17.64
N ALA A 99 14.81 22.13 16.76
CA ALA A 99 14.98 22.03 15.32
C ALA A 99 13.98 22.91 14.56
N LYS A 100 14.32 23.25 13.32
CA LYS A 100 13.43 23.86 12.35
C LYS A 100 13.42 23.05 11.06
N ASN A 101 12.29 23.06 10.35
CA ASN A 101 12.22 22.62 8.97
C ASN A 101 11.30 23.53 8.16
N ALA A 102 11.55 23.65 6.86
CA ALA A 102 10.60 24.31 5.98
C ALA A 102 9.33 23.43 5.90
N GLY A 103 8.18 23.98 6.27
CA GLY A 103 6.91 23.28 6.11
C GLY A 103 6.60 23.11 4.62
N GLN A 104 6.10 21.95 4.22
CA GLN A 104 5.54 21.81 2.87
C GLN A 104 4.24 22.62 2.80
N GLY A 105 4.28 23.78 2.13
CA GLY A 105 3.09 24.57 1.81
C GLY A 105 2.55 25.50 2.91
N THR A 106 3.20 25.61 4.07
CA THR A 106 2.88 26.64 5.08
C THR A 106 3.90 27.77 5.01
N ALA A 107 3.42 29.02 4.99
CA ALA A 107 4.30 30.21 5.01
C ALA A 107 5.18 30.26 6.28
N ASP A 108 4.73 29.60 7.35
CA ASP A 108 5.48 29.42 8.58
C ASP A 108 6.11 28.02 8.59
N GLY A 109 7.44 27.94 8.66
CA GLY A 109 8.16 26.69 8.81
C GLY A 109 7.75 25.92 10.08
N GLN A 110 8.00 24.61 10.10
CA GLN A 110 7.79 23.80 11.30
C GLN A 110 8.95 23.98 12.28
N THR A 111 8.62 24.09 13.56
CA THR A 111 9.60 24.22 14.65
C THR A 111 9.33 23.16 15.70
N MET A 112 10.38 22.47 16.13
CA MET A 112 10.35 21.63 17.33
C MET A 112 10.98 22.42 18.48
N ALA A 113 10.20 22.70 19.52
CA ALA A 113 10.64 23.57 20.61
C ALA A 113 9.89 23.29 21.91
N PHE A 114 10.55 23.60 23.03
CA PHE A 114 9.87 23.74 24.31
C PHE A 114 9.45 25.18 24.52
N TYR A 115 8.23 25.39 24.97
CA TYR A 115 7.71 26.67 25.44
C TYR A 115 7.35 26.58 26.92
N ASN A 116 7.43 27.72 27.60
CA ASN A 116 7.09 27.81 29.03
C ASN A 116 7.81 26.77 29.91
N LEU A 117 9.08 26.51 29.57
CA LEU A 117 9.95 25.47 30.16
C LEU A 117 9.92 25.50 31.69
N ASN A 118 9.90 24.33 32.33
CA ASN A 118 10.00 24.26 33.78
C ASN A 118 11.38 24.76 34.24
N ALA A 119 11.43 25.46 35.38
CA ALA A 119 12.66 25.99 35.96
C ALA A 119 13.75 24.91 36.19
N LYS A 120 13.37 23.69 36.58
CA LYS A 120 14.30 22.55 36.74
C LYS A 120 14.87 22.10 35.39
N LEU A 121 14.05 22.07 34.35
CA LEU A 121 14.49 21.70 33.01
C LEU A 121 15.34 22.83 32.39
N GLN A 122 14.99 24.09 32.63
CA GLN A 122 15.81 25.24 32.26
C GLN A 122 17.20 25.18 32.92
N SER A 123 17.26 24.86 34.21
CA SER A 123 18.51 24.62 34.94
C SER A 123 19.34 23.48 34.30
N ALA A 124 18.68 22.38 33.90
CA ALA A 124 19.35 21.30 33.18
C ALA A 124 20.02 21.78 31.89
N PHE A 125 19.36 22.65 31.11
CA PHE A 125 19.92 23.24 29.88
C PHE A 125 20.99 24.31 30.14
N GLN A 126 21.25 24.72 31.39
CA GLN A 126 22.37 25.59 31.73
C GLN A 126 23.63 24.79 32.17
N THR A 127 23.63 23.47 32.01
CA THR A 127 24.74 22.58 32.42
C THR A 127 25.72 22.30 31.27
N ASN A 128 27.03 22.51 31.47
CA ASN A 128 28.05 22.30 30.43
C ASN A 128 28.35 20.83 30.06
N GLN A 129 28.24 19.89 31.00
CA GLN A 129 28.35 18.44 30.75
C GLN A 129 26.98 17.83 30.96
N GLN A 130 26.18 17.80 29.90
CA GLN A 130 24.80 17.36 29.96
C GLN A 130 24.65 15.98 29.34
N PHE A 131 24.07 15.06 30.11
CA PHE A 131 23.47 13.83 29.59
C PHE A 131 22.07 13.72 30.17
N LEU A 132 21.08 14.23 29.45
CA LEU A 132 19.70 14.31 29.92
C LEU A 132 18.87 13.27 29.19
N VAL A 133 18.25 12.36 29.94
CA VAL A 133 17.34 11.33 29.43
C VAL A 133 15.95 11.62 29.98
N ILE A 134 15.01 11.89 29.07
CA ILE A 134 13.63 12.23 29.37
C ILE A 134 12.76 11.07 28.89
N GLY A 135 12.33 10.25 29.85
CA GLY A 135 11.36 9.19 29.64
C GLY A 135 9.93 9.61 29.98
N LEU A 136 9.72 10.70 30.73
CA LEU A 136 8.40 11.19 31.12
C LEU A 136 8.21 12.71 30.99
N ASP A 137 7.02 13.10 30.54
CA ASP A 137 6.53 14.49 30.54
C ASP A 137 6.04 14.90 31.93
N LYS A 138 7.00 15.04 32.86
CA LYS A 138 6.76 15.58 34.22
C LYS A 138 6.96 17.09 34.28
N ILE A 139 7.96 17.59 33.55
CA ILE A 139 8.44 18.98 33.66
C ILE A 139 8.81 19.62 32.32
N LEU A 140 8.28 19.15 31.18
CA LEU A 140 8.69 19.67 29.86
C LEU A 140 8.16 21.08 29.56
N GLY A 141 7.02 21.45 30.14
CA GLY A 141 6.29 22.64 29.70
C GLY A 141 5.45 22.30 28.47
N ASP A 142 5.23 23.26 27.59
CA ASP A 142 4.49 23.04 26.35
C ASP A 142 5.47 22.60 25.27
N PHE A 143 5.53 21.30 24.99
CA PHE A 143 6.45 20.75 23.99
C PHE A 143 5.78 20.64 22.62
N GLN A 144 6.27 21.42 21.65
CA GLN A 144 5.93 21.24 20.24
C GLN A 144 6.75 20.07 19.69
N SER A 145 6.17 18.88 19.75
CA SER A 145 6.85 17.58 19.55
C SER A 145 6.80 17.02 18.12
N GLU A 146 6.08 17.69 17.20
CA GLU A 146 5.91 17.22 15.82
C GLU A 146 6.80 17.99 14.85
N ILE A 147 7.50 17.25 13.99
CA ILE A 147 8.24 17.80 12.84
C ILE A 147 8.18 16.81 11.68
N THR A 148 8.14 17.33 10.46
CA THR A 148 7.99 16.53 9.24
C THR A 148 9.29 16.48 8.47
N LEU A 149 9.71 15.29 8.02
CA LEU A 149 10.83 15.11 7.07
C LEU A 149 10.27 14.52 5.77
N GLU A 150 10.37 15.24 4.64
CA GLU A 150 9.87 14.75 3.33
C GLU A 150 8.43 14.19 3.37
N GLY A 151 7.53 14.87 4.09
CA GLY A 151 6.14 14.44 4.27
C GLY A 151 5.90 13.43 5.40
N TRP A 152 6.94 12.92 6.07
CA TRP A 152 6.81 11.98 7.18
C TRP A 152 6.76 12.68 8.54
N PRO A 153 5.63 12.59 9.28
CA PRO A 153 5.44 13.31 10.54
C PRO A 153 6.01 12.53 11.73
N PHE A 154 7.20 12.91 12.20
CA PHE A 154 7.77 12.40 13.45
C PHE A 154 7.15 13.11 14.64
N ARG A 155 6.74 12.35 15.67
CA ARG A 155 6.09 12.87 16.87
C ARG A 155 6.76 12.34 18.12
N ILE A 156 7.45 13.20 18.86
CA ILE A 156 8.11 12.83 20.11
C ILE A 156 7.13 13.02 21.28
N ASN A 157 6.12 12.15 21.36
CA ASN A 157 5.10 12.20 22.41
C ASN A 157 5.61 11.55 23.69
N VAL A 158 6.46 12.26 24.43
CA VAL A 158 6.99 11.77 25.71
C VAL A 158 5.81 11.44 26.64
N PRO A 159 5.71 10.19 27.16
CA PRO A 159 4.55 9.77 27.92
C PRO A 159 4.47 10.45 29.29
N LYS A 160 3.26 10.63 29.84
CA LYS A 160 3.07 11.21 31.18
C LYS A 160 3.27 10.22 32.33
N SER A 161 3.14 8.93 32.03
CA SER A 161 3.34 7.81 32.96
C SER A 161 3.93 6.61 32.25
N THR A 162 4.68 5.80 32.98
CA THR A 162 5.19 4.50 32.52
C THR A 162 4.06 3.47 32.50
N THR A 163 4.05 2.58 31.50
CA THR A 163 3.08 1.48 31.40
C THR A 163 3.85 0.16 31.42
N ASN A 164 3.89 -0.53 32.56
CA ASN A 164 4.46 -1.89 32.72
C ASN A 164 5.83 -2.09 32.02
N GLY A 165 6.80 -1.19 32.22
CA GLY A 165 8.14 -1.31 31.62
C GLY A 165 8.20 -1.08 30.10
N GLN A 166 7.12 -0.59 29.48
CA GLN A 166 7.12 -0.17 28.08
C GLN A 166 7.58 1.29 27.98
N PHE A 167 8.58 1.52 27.15
CA PHE A 167 9.14 2.84 26.86
C PHE A 167 8.99 3.16 25.37
N ASN A 168 8.66 4.41 25.07
CA ASN A 168 8.55 5.00 23.74
C ASN A 168 8.77 6.51 23.85
N ASN A 169 9.15 7.14 22.74
CA ASN A 169 9.45 8.58 22.67
C ASN A 169 10.46 9.04 23.74
N VAL A 170 11.48 8.23 24.02
CA VAL A 170 12.52 8.59 25.01
C VAL A 170 13.47 9.60 24.37
N LEU A 171 13.50 10.82 24.91
CA LEU A 171 14.28 11.93 24.39
C LEU A 171 15.60 12.08 25.14
N ILE A 172 16.71 12.10 24.42
CA ILE A 172 18.08 12.09 24.93
C ILE A 172 18.83 13.30 24.39
N PHE A 173 19.46 14.05 25.30
CA PHE A 173 20.40 15.13 24.97
C PHE A 173 21.79 14.69 25.43
N LYS A 174 22.72 14.51 24.49
CA LYS A 174 24.12 14.18 24.77
C LYS A 174 25.00 15.36 24.40
N PHE A 175 25.46 16.08 25.41
CA PHE A 175 26.42 17.19 25.33
C PHE A 175 27.48 17.00 26.42
N CYS A 176 28.15 15.86 26.36
CA CYS A 176 29.19 15.45 27.31
C CYS A 176 30.13 14.43 26.65
N ALA A 177 31.30 14.23 27.26
CA ALA A 177 32.28 13.24 26.80
C ALA A 177 31.76 11.80 26.93
N GLY A 178 32.41 10.83 26.29
CA GLY A 178 32.05 9.40 26.33
C GLY A 178 30.93 9.06 25.35
N SER A 179 30.74 7.79 25.02
CA SER A 179 29.77 7.37 23.99
C SER A 179 28.33 7.38 24.52
N LEU A 180 27.33 7.43 23.64
CA LEU A 180 25.93 7.31 24.08
C LEU A 180 25.69 5.94 24.73
N ALA A 181 26.26 4.88 24.16
CA ALA A 181 26.18 3.52 24.68
C ALA A 181 26.69 3.39 26.13
N GLU A 182 27.80 4.04 26.47
CA GLU A 182 28.30 4.08 27.85
C GLU A 182 27.39 4.87 28.79
N ARG A 183 26.82 5.98 28.30
CA ARG A 183 26.04 6.91 29.13
C ARG A 183 24.65 6.38 29.47
N VAL A 184 23.99 5.68 28.55
CA VAL A 184 22.66 5.09 28.81
C VAL A 184 22.70 3.98 29.87
N ALA A 185 23.83 3.28 30.01
CA ALA A 185 23.99 2.23 31.03
C ALA A 185 24.15 2.78 32.47
N ASN A 186 24.36 4.09 32.64
CA ASN A 186 24.75 4.70 33.92
C ASN A 186 23.77 5.80 34.40
N PRO A 187 22.55 5.45 34.86
CA PRO A 187 21.52 6.41 35.24
C PRO A 187 21.92 7.35 36.39
N ALA A 188 22.89 6.96 37.22
CA ALA A 188 23.44 7.83 38.27
C ALA A 188 24.17 9.07 37.72
N GLN A 189 24.58 9.06 36.45
CA GLN A 189 25.26 10.18 35.78
C GLN A 189 24.29 11.00 34.92
N TRP A 190 23.01 10.65 34.87
CA TRP A 190 22.03 11.39 34.10
C TRP A 190 21.67 12.71 34.78
N THR A 191 21.65 13.77 33.99
CA THR A 191 21.26 15.11 34.41
C THR A 191 19.80 15.11 34.84
N ASN A 192 19.55 15.45 36.11
CA ASN A 192 18.21 15.61 36.70
C ASN A 192 17.31 14.37 36.50
N ALA A 193 17.89 13.16 36.54
CA ALA A 193 17.23 11.90 36.18
C ALA A 193 15.87 11.69 36.86
N THR A 194 15.78 12.01 38.16
CA THR A 194 14.57 11.80 38.98
C THR A 194 13.45 12.78 38.67
N ASP A 195 13.75 13.92 38.05
CA ASP A 195 12.77 14.96 37.73
C ASP A 195 11.99 14.66 36.44
N VAL A 196 12.59 13.90 35.52
CA VAL A 196 12.07 13.62 34.17
C VAL A 196 11.81 12.13 33.89
N ASN A 197 11.99 11.27 34.89
CA ASN A 197 11.74 9.83 34.77
C ASN A 197 10.98 9.29 35.99
N ASP A 198 10.42 8.09 35.86
CA ASP A 198 9.84 7.39 37.00
C ASP A 198 10.93 6.82 37.91
N THR A 199 10.74 6.99 39.21
CA THR A 199 11.66 6.49 40.25
C THR A 199 10.97 5.50 41.18
N ALA A 200 9.67 5.24 40.99
CA ALA A 200 8.96 4.21 41.72
C ALA A 200 9.44 2.81 41.27
N GLN A 201 9.49 1.87 42.21
CA GLN A 201 9.62 0.43 41.94
C GLN A 201 10.75 0.06 40.94
N SER A 202 11.92 0.72 41.02
CA SER A 202 13.07 0.49 40.13
C SER A 202 12.89 0.89 38.67
N SER A 203 11.84 1.65 38.30
CA SER A 203 11.54 2.02 36.91
C SER A 203 12.68 2.77 36.19
N LEU A 204 13.49 3.56 36.91
CA LEU A 204 14.67 4.22 36.33
C LEU A 204 15.73 3.20 35.86
N ALA A 205 15.91 2.11 36.61
CA ALA A 205 16.83 1.04 36.24
C ALA A 205 16.28 0.22 35.07
N GLU A 206 14.96 0.01 35.00
CA GLU A 206 14.30 -0.63 33.86
C GLU A 206 14.46 0.20 32.58
N LEU A 207 14.31 1.54 32.67
CA LEU A 207 14.54 2.44 31.55
C LEU A 207 15.99 2.39 31.06
N ALA A 208 16.96 2.41 31.98
CA ALA A 208 18.38 2.30 31.62
C ALA A 208 18.69 0.95 30.96
N SER A 209 18.15 -0.15 31.49
CA SER A 209 18.28 -1.50 30.91
C SER A 209 17.65 -1.58 29.51
N TRP A 210 16.45 -1.00 29.34
CA TRP A 210 15.80 -0.93 28.03
C TRP A 210 16.62 -0.13 27.03
N LEU A 211 17.15 1.04 27.42
CA LEU A 211 18.00 1.87 26.56
C LEU A 211 19.28 1.14 26.14
N ASP A 212 19.95 0.49 27.09
CA ASP A 212 21.16 -0.30 26.81
C ASP A 212 20.86 -1.42 25.80
N ALA A 213 19.78 -2.17 25.99
CA ALA A 213 19.35 -3.21 25.05
C ALA A 213 18.98 -2.64 23.68
N TYR A 214 18.26 -1.51 23.64
CA TYR A 214 17.83 -0.85 22.40
C TYR A 214 19.02 -0.35 21.58
N VAL A 215 19.98 0.31 22.24
CA VAL A 215 21.19 0.83 21.61
C VAL A 215 22.07 -0.32 21.10
N LYS A 216 22.26 -1.38 21.90
CA LYS A 216 23.01 -2.57 21.48
C LYS A 216 22.38 -3.29 20.29
N ASP A 217 21.05 -3.39 20.23
CA ASP A 217 20.36 -3.98 19.09
C ASP A 217 20.60 -3.17 17.80
N GLY A 218 20.55 -1.83 17.89
CA GLY A 218 20.88 -0.96 16.76
C GLY A 218 22.35 -1.06 16.32
N ILE A 219 23.29 -1.14 17.28
CA ILE A 219 24.72 -1.37 16.98
C ILE A 219 24.90 -2.71 16.26
N LYS A 220 24.29 -3.79 16.77
CA LYS A 220 24.36 -5.11 16.16
C LYS A 220 23.82 -5.10 14.72
N LYS A 221 22.71 -4.41 14.46
CA LYS A 221 22.18 -4.29 13.10
C LYS A 221 23.12 -3.55 12.16
N GLY A 222 23.70 -2.43 12.61
CA GLY A 222 24.67 -1.66 11.82
C GLY A 222 26.01 -2.37 11.66
N HIS A 223 26.80 -2.45 12.74
CA HIS A 223 28.20 -2.88 12.73
C HIS A 223 28.39 -4.39 12.57
N GLU A 224 27.54 -5.23 13.17
CA GLU A 224 27.72 -6.70 13.10
C GLU A 224 27.01 -7.32 11.88
N ALA A 225 25.74 -6.97 11.66
CA ALA A 225 24.96 -7.50 10.54
C ALA A 225 25.19 -6.74 9.22
N GLY A 226 25.88 -5.59 9.26
CA GLY A 226 26.21 -4.80 8.08
C GLY A 226 24.99 -4.13 7.42
N ASP A 227 23.91 -3.88 8.16
CA ASP A 227 22.73 -3.23 7.61
C ASP A 227 23.01 -1.73 7.38
N PRO A 228 23.08 -1.27 6.11
CA PRO A 228 23.49 0.09 5.79
C PRO A 228 22.55 1.16 6.37
N ASP A 229 21.26 0.84 6.58
CA ASP A 229 20.33 1.84 7.10
C ASP A 229 20.44 2.00 8.64
N PHE A 230 21.18 1.11 9.32
CA PHE A 230 21.50 1.22 10.76
C PHE A 230 22.91 1.75 11.02
N MET A 231 23.76 1.85 10.00
CA MET A 231 25.16 2.26 10.15
C MET A 231 25.32 3.62 10.82
N HIS A 232 24.60 4.65 10.36
CA HIS A 232 24.69 5.98 10.96
C HIS A 232 24.34 5.97 12.45
N PHE A 233 23.29 5.23 12.85
CA PHE A 233 22.92 5.07 14.25
C PHE A 233 24.05 4.41 15.06
N ALA A 234 24.57 3.28 14.57
CA ALA A 234 25.65 2.55 15.23
C ALA A 234 26.91 3.42 15.39
N ASP A 235 27.25 4.23 14.39
CA ASP A 235 28.38 5.15 14.42
C ASP A 235 28.19 6.26 15.48
N ILE A 236 27.04 6.94 15.50
CA ILE A 236 26.84 8.05 16.45
C ILE A 236 26.74 7.57 17.91
N VAL A 237 26.17 6.38 18.16
CA VAL A 237 25.97 5.91 19.54
C VAL A 237 27.24 5.34 20.16
N THR A 238 28.21 4.92 19.32
CA THR A 238 29.53 4.43 19.74
C THR A 238 30.60 5.51 19.72
N ASN A 239 30.41 6.60 18.97
CA ASN A 239 31.33 7.73 18.92
C ASN A 239 31.32 8.55 20.23
N SER A 240 32.48 8.62 20.90
CA SER A 240 32.66 9.37 22.15
C SER A 240 32.50 10.89 21.98
N ASP A 241 32.76 11.39 20.77
CA ASP A 241 32.84 12.82 20.46
C ASP A 241 31.54 13.34 19.84
N TRP A 242 30.62 12.44 19.47
CA TRP A 242 29.31 12.85 18.95
C TRP A 242 28.50 13.57 20.02
N ASN A 243 27.96 14.74 19.70
CA ASN A 243 27.03 15.48 20.55
C ASN A 243 25.79 15.84 19.74
N GLY A 244 24.61 15.67 20.34
CA GLY A 244 23.35 15.89 19.64
C GLY A 244 22.13 15.47 20.45
N ILE A 245 21.00 15.49 19.78
CA ILE A 245 19.69 15.13 20.33
C ILE A 245 19.20 13.86 19.63
N LEU A 246 18.69 12.90 20.39
CA LEU A 246 18.17 11.63 19.88
C LEU A 246 16.85 11.31 20.58
N ALA A 247 15.82 10.97 19.82
CA ALA A 247 14.60 10.36 20.31
C ALA A 247 14.55 8.90 19.85
N LEU A 248 14.25 7.99 20.76
CA LEU A 248 14.18 6.55 20.49
C LEU A 248 12.75 6.05 20.53
N LYS A 249 12.43 5.10 19.64
CA LYS A 249 11.09 4.54 19.45
C LYS A 249 10.03 5.64 19.35
N THR A 250 10.20 6.50 18.35
CA THR A 250 9.42 7.72 18.13
C THR A 250 8.14 7.43 17.36
N ASP A 251 7.02 8.02 17.77
CA ASP A 251 5.74 7.82 17.09
C ASP A 251 5.77 8.45 15.68
N ILE A 252 4.99 7.87 14.76
CA ILE A 252 4.70 8.44 13.44
C ILE A 252 3.24 8.87 13.37
N GLY A 253 2.99 10.10 12.92
CA GLY A 253 1.65 10.65 12.78
C GLY A 253 0.83 9.98 11.68
N ILE A 254 -0.13 9.12 12.04
CA ILE A 254 -0.98 8.40 11.09
C ILE A 254 -1.90 9.33 10.27
N LYS A 255 -2.39 10.42 10.89
CA LYS A 255 -3.32 11.37 10.23
C LYS A 255 -2.67 12.15 9.10
N ASN A 256 -1.39 12.49 9.26
CA ASN A 256 -0.60 13.28 8.32
C ASN A 256 0.38 12.38 7.55
N PHE A 257 0.12 11.07 7.52
CA PHE A 257 0.96 10.11 6.80
C PHE A 257 0.97 10.43 5.29
N PRO A 258 2.10 10.28 4.58
CA PRO A 258 2.18 10.58 3.16
C PRO A 258 1.03 9.93 2.38
N SER A 259 0.24 10.74 1.67
CA SER A 259 -1.02 10.32 1.05
C SER A 259 -0.85 9.12 0.11
N GLU A 260 0.22 9.11 -0.69
CA GLU A 260 0.56 8.04 -1.64
C GLU A 260 0.88 6.71 -0.95
N LEU A 261 1.25 6.73 0.33
CA LEU A 261 1.62 5.57 1.13
C LEU A 261 0.55 5.16 2.13
N GLN A 262 -0.55 5.90 2.27
CA GLN A 262 -1.58 5.61 3.26
C GLN A 262 -2.15 4.19 3.12
N GLY A 263 -2.20 3.64 1.90
CA GLY A 263 -2.64 2.26 1.67
C GLY A 263 -1.83 1.21 2.45
N LEU A 264 -0.57 1.49 2.82
CA LEU A 264 0.26 0.60 3.63
C LEU A 264 -0.29 0.41 5.05
N LEU A 265 -0.97 1.42 5.60
CA LEU A 265 -1.47 1.41 6.98
C LEU A 265 -2.46 0.27 7.23
N ALA A 266 -3.17 -0.19 6.19
CA ALA A 266 -4.10 -1.32 6.29
C ALA A 266 -3.44 -2.66 6.63
N GLY A 267 -2.14 -2.75 6.35
CA GLY A 267 -1.33 -3.94 6.51
C GLY A 267 -0.27 -3.82 7.61
N ILE A 268 -0.19 -2.67 8.31
CA ILE A 268 0.76 -2.44 9.41
C ILE A 268 0.08 -2.73 10.75
N ASP A 269 0.76 -3.45 11.64
CA ASP A 269 0.42 -3.47 13.06
C ASP A 269 0.83 -2.13 13.70
N LEU A 270 -0.14 -1.24 13.86
CA LEU A 270 0.09 0.11 14.39
C LEU A 270 0.60 0.12 15.84
N SER A 271 0.44 -0.97 16.60
CA SER A 271 1.02 -1.07 17.95
C SER A 271 2.54 -1.17 17.94
N GLN A 272 3.11 -1.62 16.81
CA GLN A 272 4.55 -1.76 16.59
C GLN A 272 5.11 -0.70 15.64
N PHE A 273 4.27 0.16 15.06
CA PHE A 273 4.69 1.11 14.04
C PHE A 273 5.30 2.38 14.61
N ASN A 274 6.63 2.45 14.60
CA ASN A 274 7.40 3.58 15.12
C ASN A 274 8.63 3.85 14.25
N ALA A 275 9.19 5.05 14.36
CA ALA A 275 10.58 5.24 14.02
C ALA A 275 11.47 4.59 15.08
N HIS A 276 12.50 3.88 14.63
CA HIS A 276 13.54 3.38 15.53
C HIS A 276 14.20 4.54 16.26
N HIS A 277 14.57 5.56 15.50
CA HIS A 277 15.11 6.79 16.07
C HIS A 277 14.81 7.99 15.19
N PHE A 278 14.81 9.16 15.82
CA PHE A 278 14.86 10.47 15.19
C PHE A 278 15.97 11.26 15.88
N GLY A 279 16.78 11.99 15.12
CA GLY A 279 17.92 12.73 15.65
C GLY A 279 18.10 14.09 15.00
N ILE A 280 18.72 14.98 15.77
CA ILE A 280 19.03 16.35 15.35
C ILE A 280 20.54 16.53 15.53
N ASN A 281 21.22 16.83 14.42
CA ASN A 281 22.58 17.35 14.46
C ASN A 281 22.55 18.81 14.94
N ALA A 282 23.65 19.29 15.54
CA ALA A 282 23.71 20.63 16.11
C ALA A 282 23.20 21.71 15.13
N ASN A 283 22.32 22.60 15.62
CA ASN A 283 21.77 23.67 14.82
C ASN A 283 22.84 24.70 14.43
N HIS A 284 22.69 25.28 13.23
CA HIS A 284 23.57 26.34 12.77
C HIS A 284 23.08 27.70 13.29
N ILE A 285 23.79 28.22 14.29
CA ILE A 285 23.57 29.56 14.83
C ILE A 285 24.42 30.57 14.05
N LEU A 286 23.75 31.56 13.49
CA LEU A 286 24.36 32.67 12.77
C LEU A 286 24.48 33.88 13.69
N THR A 287 25.60 34.57 13.61
CA THR A 287 25.80 35.86 14.27
C THR A 287 26.07 36.92 13.21
N ARG A 288 25.32 38.01 13.26
CA ARG A 288 25.51 39.15 12.36
C ARG A 288 25.82 40.38 13.19
N LYS A 289 26.97 40.99 12.94
CA LYS A 289 27.30 42.29 13.51
C LYS A 289 26.79 43.39 12.59
N ASP A 290 25.97 44.28 13.11
CA ASP A 290 25.59 45.51 12.43
C ASP A 290 26.84 46.41 12.31
N PRO A 291 27.28 46.75 11.09
CA PRO A 291 28.48 47.56 10.88
C PRO A 291 28.33 49.02 11.34
N ALA A 292 27.11 49.55 11.46
CA ALA A 292 26.86 50.93 11.88
C ALA A 292 26.72 51.07 13.41
N THR A 293 26.05 50.11 14.06
CA THR A 293 25.78 50.17 15.51
C THR A 293 26.71 49.28 16.34
N GLY A 294 27.42 48.34 15.70
CA GLY A 294 28.24 47.34 16.36
C GLY A 294 27.45 46.25 17.09
N GLN A 295 26.11 46.29 17.08
CA GLN A 295 25.26 45.30 17.72
C GLN A 295 25.37 43.94 17.03
N VAL A 296 25.41 42.87 17.82
CA VAL A 296 25.39 41.49 17.31
C VAL A 296 23.97 40.96 17.41
N SER A 297 23.38 40.58 16.29
CA SER A 297 22.14 39.80 16.26
C SER A 297 22.47 38.32 16.11
N ILE A 298 21.67 37.48 16.77
CA ILE A 298 21.74 36.03 16.71
C ILE A 298 20.53 35.54 15.94
N SER A 299 20.72 34.61 15.01
CA SER A 299 19.64 33.92 14.30
C SER A 299 19.99 32.45 14.10
N MET A 300 19.02 31.65 13.67
CA MET A 300 19.20 30.24 13.33
C MET A 300 18.71 30.02 11.91
N GLU A 301 19.39 29.16 11.14
CA GLU A 301 18.91 28.72 9.83
C GLU A 301 17.51 28.10 9.92
N ASP A 302 16.70 28.26 8.87
CA ASP A 302 15.31 27.77 8.85
C ASP A 302 15.21 26.25 8.60
N LYS A 303 16.34 25.57 8.40
CA LYS A 303 16.42 24.11 8.25
C LYS A 303 17.54 23.55 9.11
N SER A 304 17.18 22.68 10.04
CA SER A 304 18.11 21.86 10.80
C SER A 304 18.52 20.62 10.01
N SER A 305 19.75 20.14 10.22
CA SER A 305 20.18 18.80 9.77
C SER A 305 19.63 17.76 10.74
N MET A 306 18.62 17.01 10.28
CA MET A 306 17.98 15.94 11.05
C MET A 306 18.20 14.60 10.35
N PHE A 307 18.09 13.52 11.11
CA PHE A 307 18.19 12.16 10.60
C PHE A 307 17.22 11.26 11.34
N GLY A 308 16.96 10.08 10.81
CA GLY A 308 16.08 9.14 11.45
C GLY A 308 15.89 7.88 10.64
N LEU A 309 15.32 6.88 11.29
CA LEU A 309 15.01 5.61 10.65
C LEU A 309 13.61 5.17 11.07
N ILE A 310 12.70 5.11 10.11
CA ILE A 310 11.46 4.35 10.24
C ILE A 310 11.80 2.89 9.98
N TYR A 311 11.45 2.00 10.91
CA TYR A 311 11.76 0.58 10.80
C TYR A 311 10.61 -0.24 11.36
N TYR A 312 9.83 -0.80 10.44
CA TYR A 312 8.76 -1.72 10.72
C TYR A 312 9.00 -3.03 9.97
N VAL A 313 8.81 -4.16 10.67
CA VAL A 313 8.83 -5.50 10.12
C VAL A 313 7.68 -6.27 10.76
N ASP A 314 6.80 -6.89 9.96
CA ASP A 314 5.74 -7.75 10.47
C ASP A 314 6.38 -8.90 11.28
N PRO A 315 5.89 -9.19 12.50
CA PRO A 315 6.49 -10.20 13.36
C PRO A 315 6.55 -11.61 12.74
N ALA A 316 5.59 -11.98 11.88
CA ALA A 316 5.61 -13.26 11.19
C ALA A 316 6.61 -13.27 10.02
N PHE A 317 6.91 -12.10 9.44
CA PHE A 317 7.94 -11.95 8.40
C PHE A 317 9.36 -11.82 8.96
N ALA A 318 9.53 -11.24 10.15
CA ALA A 318 10.85 -10.90 10.71
C ALA A 318 11.89 -12.04 10.71
N PRO A 319 11.57 -13.31 11.05
CA PRO A 319 12.52 -14.41 10.98
C PRO A 319 13.00 -14.75 9.56
N TYR A 320 12.27 -14.29 8.54
CA TYR A 320 12.49 -14.56 7.12
C TYR A 320 12.82 -13.30 6.33
N ALA A 321 13.14 -12.19 6.98
CA ALA A 321 13.45 -10.94 6.31
C ALA A 321 14.63 -11.15 5.33
N GLY A 322 14.32 -11.16 4.03
CA GLY A 322 15.28 -11.47 2.95
C GLY A 322 15.15 -12.88 2.33
N ASN A 323 14.29 -13.75 2.85
CA ASN A 323 13.97 -15.08 2.29
C ASN A 323 12.45 -15.22 2.06
N ILE A 324 11.98 -14.56 1.00
CA ILE A 324 10.56 -14.57 0.60
C ILE A 324 10.01 -15.99 0.34
N PRO A 325 10.72 -16.89 -0.37
CA PRO A 325 10.22 -18.26 -0.58
C PRO A 325 9.97 -19.01 0.73
N ALA A 326 10.86 -18.91 1.71
CA ALA A 326 10.67 -19.55 3.01
C ALA A 326 9.47 -18.95 3.78
N TYR A 327 9.31 -17.62 3.73
CA TYR A 327 8.18 -16.94 4.34
C TYR A 327 6.83 -17.39 3.76
N LYS A 328 6.72 -17.46 2.42
CA LYS A 328 5.47 -17.89 1.76
C LYS A 328 4.99 -19.25 2.29
N GLN A 329 5.92 -20.18 2.54
CA GLN A 329 5.63 -21.52 3.02
C GLN A 329 5.07 -21.57 4.44
N THR A 330 5.25 -20.50 5.24
CA THR A 330 4.74 -20.46 6.62
C THR A 330 3.33 -19.92 6.74
N LEU A 331 2.76 -19.43 5.63
CA LEU A 331 1.44 -18.83 5.63
C LEU A 331 0.38 -19.90 5.45
N ASP A 332 -0.56 -19.94 6.38
CA ASP A 332 -1.73 -20.79 6.28
C ASP A 332 -2.66 -20.29 5.17
N PHE A 333 -3.27 -21.24 4.47
CA PHE A 333 -4.37 -20.93 3.56
C PHE A 333 -5.62 -20.58 4.36
N ASP A 334 -6.01 -19.30 4.36
CA ASP A 334 -7.15 -18.80 5.12
C ASP A 334 -8.22 -18.18 4.20
N PRO A 335 -9.15 -18.98 3.66
CA PRO A 335 -10.16 -18.53 2.71
C PRO A 335 -11.34 -17.77 3.35
N ARG A 336 -11.26 -17.37 4.63
CA ARG A 336 -12.34 -16.61 5.31
C ARG A 336 -12.67 -15.27 4.64
N SER A 337 -11.77 -14.78 3.80
CA SER A 337 -11.96 -13.60 2.94
C SER A 337 -11.36 -13.88 1.57
N ALA A 338 -11.94 -13.31 0.50
CA ALA A 338 -11.44 -13.48 -0.87
C ALA A 338 -9.99 -13.00 -1.06
N PHE A 339 -9.56 -12.01 -0.28
CA PHE A 339 -8.22 -11.42 -0.32
C PHE A 339 -7.76 -11.00 1.07
N ASN A 340 -6.45 -10.99 1.29
CA ASN A 340 -5.84 -10.38 2.47
C ASN A 340 -4.62 -9.54 2.10
N PHE A 341 -4.32 -8.53 2.91
CA PHE A 341 -3.22 -7.59 2.70
C PHE A 341 -2.38 -7.44 3.96
N LYS A 342 -1.05 -7.46 3.79
CA LYS A 342 -0.08 -7.10 4.83
C LYS A 342 1.02 -6.21 4.27
N THR A 343 1.47 -5.27 5.09
CA THR A 343 2.76 -4.62 4.91
C THR A 343 3.75 -5.47 5.70
N LEU A 344 4.72 -6.07 5.02
CA LEU A 344 5.68 -6.99 5.65
C LEU A 344 6.89 -6.24 6.20
N MET A 345 7.29 -5.18 5.51
CA MET A 345 8.40 -4.33 5.91
C MET A 345 8.15 -2.91 5.40
N LEU A 346 8.48 -1.92 6.23
CA LEU A 346 8.62 -0.53 5.83
C LEU A 346 9.85 0.04 6.51
N LYS A 347 10.83 0.41 5.71
CA LYS A 347 12.10 0.97 6.16
C LYS A 347 12.43 2.24 5.39
N VAL A 348 12.57 3.34 6.13
CA VAL A 348 12.82 4.67 5.53
C VAL A 348 13.92 5.36 6.32
N LEU A 349 15.07 5.53 5.68
CA LEU A 349 16.22 6.23 6.25
C LEU A 349 16.19 7.69 5.83
N PHE A 350 16.39 8.58 6.79
CA PHE A 350 16.53 10.00 6.59
C PHE A 350 17.94 10.44 6.99
N GLU A 351 18.59 11.22 6.11
CA GLU A 351 19.86 11.87 6.39
C GLU A 351 19.78 13.32 5.90
N ASN A 352 20.25 14.27 6.71
CA ASN A 352 20.17 15.70 6.41
C ASN A 352 18.75 16.15 5.99
N SER A 353 17.75 15.65 6.71
CA SER A 353 16.33 15.96 6.51
C SER A 353 15.75 15.52 5.16
N LYS A 354 16.44 14.60 4.45
CA LYS A 354 16.04 14.01 3.18
C LYS A 354 15.94 12.50 3.26
N ILE A 355 15.05 11.88 2.46
CA ILE A 355 15.00 10.43 2.31
C ILE A 355 16.28 9.97 1.61
N LYS A 356 17.04 9.10 2.26
CA LYS A 356 18.28 8.52 1.74
C LYS A 356 18.07 7.12 1.17
N SER A 357 17.20 6.34 1.80
CA SER A 357 16.91 4.95 1.45
C SER A 357 15.46 4.65 1.79
N PHE A 358 14.78 3.93 0.90
CA PHE A 358 13.42 3.45 1.08
C PHE A 358 13.37 1.99 0.66
N LYS A 359 12.88 1.12 1.55
CA LYS A 359 12.68 -0.31 1.29
C LYS A 359 11.35 -0.73 1.88
N SER A 360 10.52 -1.39 1.08
CA SER A 360 9.27 -1.93 1.58
C SER A 360 8.92 -3.23 0.88
N PHE A 361 8.27 -4.13 1.61
CA PHE A 361 7.63 -5.31 1.06
C PHE A 361 6.16 -5.30 1.49
N VAL A 362 5.27 -5.54 0.53
CA VAL A 362 3.84 -5.74 0.79
C VAL A 362 3.39 -7.07 0.21
N GLN A 363 2.36 -7.64 0.80
CA GLN A 363 1.77 -8.92 0.43
C GLN A 363 0.31 -8.74 0.04
N LEU A 364 -0.09 -9.36 -1.07
CA LEU A 364 -1.48 -9.68 -1.38
C LEU A 364 -1.66 -11.20 -1.35
N SER A 365 -2.51 -11.70 -0.46
CA SER A 365 -3.00 -13.08 -0.51
C SER A 365 -4.30 -13.13 -1.31
N ILE A 366 -4.38 -14.07 -2.24
CA ILE A 366 -5.52 -14.29 -3.13
C ILE A 366 -6.14 -15.63 -2.75
N TYR A 367 -7.43 -15.62 -2.42
CA TYR A 367 -8.20 -16.81 -2.07
C TYR A 367 -9.40 -17.02 -3.01
N GLN A 368 -9.75 -16.01 -3.81
CA GLN A 368 -10.79 -16.09 -4.82
C GLN A 368 -10.42 -15.25 -6.05
N LEU A 369 -10.66 -15.76 -7.25
CA LEU A 369 -10.58 -15.01 -8.51
C LEU A 369 -11.77 -15.37 -9.38
N PHE A 370 -12.36 -14.38 -10.07
CA PHE A 370 -13.57 -14.59 -10.88
C PHE A 370 -14.69 -15.28 -10.09
N GLY A 371 -14.83 -14.97 -8.80
CA GLY A 371 -15.81 -15.60 -7.90
C GLY A 371 -15.51 -17.05 -7.51
N SER A 372 -14.45 -17.67 -8.05
CA SER A 372 -14.09 -19.04 -7.75
C SER A 372 -12.94 -19.12 -6.74
N GLU A 373 -13.06 -20.04 -5.78
CA GLU A 373 -12.05 -20.24 -4.75
C GLU A 373 -10.72 -20.71 -5.37
N VAL A 374 -9.61 -20.27 -4.79
CA VAL A 374 -8.28 -20.77 -5.12
C VAL A 374 -8.09 -22.13 -4.46
N THR A 375 -7.57 -23.11 -5.21
CA THR A 375 -7.13 -24.37 -4.59
C THR A 375 -5.69 -24.23 -4.10
N GLU A 376 -5.35 -24.94 -3.02
CA GLU A 376 -4.03 -24.83 -2.42
C GLU A 376 -2.90 -25.15 -3.42
N THR A 377 -1.85 -24.33 -3.43
CA THR A 377 -0.68 -24.49 -4.31
C THR A 377 0.55 -24.82 -3.49
N ALA A 378 1.36 -25.79 -3.96
CA ALA A 378 2.61 -26.16 -3.29
C ALA A 378 3.62 -25.00 -3.21
N GLY A 379 3.59 -24.08 -4.19
CA GLY A 379 4.45 -22.90 -4.23
C GLY A 379 3.91 -21.67 -3.49
N ARG A 380 2.65 -21.72 -3.01
CA ARG A 380 1.91 -20.55 -2.49
C ARG A 380 1.88 -19.41 -3.51
N ASP A 381 1.64 -19.77 -4.78
CA ASP A 381 1.55 -18.86 -5.93
C ASP A 381 0.39 -17.86 -5.74
N ASN A 382 -0.58 -18.19 -4.90
CA ASN A 382 -1.66 -17.29 -4.53
C ASN A 382 -1.23 -16.18 -3.56
N ILE A 383 0.04 -16.11 -3.15
CA ILE A 383 0.61 -15.07 -2.28
C ILE A 383 1.57 -14.22 -3.10
N LEU A 384 1.16 -13.02 -3.47
CA LEU A 384 1.97 -12.09 -4.24
C LEU A 384 2.76 -11.18 -3.30
N ILE A 385 4.06 -11.06 -3.52
CA ILE A 385 4.94 -10.16 -2.77
C ILE A 385 5.43 -9.05 -3.71
N LEU A 386 5.19 -7.81 -3.33
CA LEU A 386 5.58 -6.63 -4.10
C LEU A 386 6.65 -5.86 -3.33
N SER A 387 7.66 -5.39 -4.07
CA SER A 387 8.75 -4.57 -3.55
C SER A 387 8.45 -3.09 -3.80
N GLY A 388 8.61 -2.27 -2.77
CA GLY A 388 8.46 -0.83 -2.83
C GLY A 388 9.78 -0.12 -3.10
N SER A 389 9.76 0.87 -3.99
CA SER A 389 10.87 1.78 -4.27
C SER A 389 10.41 3.24 -4.21
N TYR A 390 11.38 4.14 -4.07
CA TYR A 390 11.20 5.59 -4.01
C TYR A 390 12.11 6.27 -5.03
N GLU A 391 11.58 7.25 -5.74
CA GLU A 391 12.33 8.18 -6.57
C GLU A 391 11.90 9.62 -6.28
N ASP A 392 12.83 10.56 -6.40
CA ASP A 392 12.54 12.00 -6.32
C ASP A 392 12.75 12.62 -7.70
N HIS A 393 11.68 13.12 -8.30
CA HIS A 393 11.71 13.77 -9.61
C HIS A 393 11.51 15.27 -9.41
N ASN A 394 12.61 16.02 -9.28
CA ASN A 394 12.62 17.48 -9.09
C ASN A 394 11.89 17.98 -7.83
N GLY A 395 12.03 17.27 -6.71
CA GLY A 395 11.37 17.59 -5.44
C GLY A 395 9.96 17.01 -5.32
N LEU A 396 9.54 16.20 -6.28
CA LEU A 396 8.28 15.46 -6.25
C LEU A 396 8.58 14.00 -5.92
N PRO A 397 8.19 13.51 -4.73
CA PRO A 397 8.37 12.12 -4.37
C PRO A 397 7.47 11.24 -5.25
N SER A 398 7.98 10.07 -5.65
CA SER A 398 7.21 9.01 -6.32
C SER A 398 7.51 7.68 -5.65
N TYR A 399 6.46 6.96 -5.27
CA TYR A 399 6.56 5.63 -4.70
C TYR A 399 5.95 4.60 -5.64
N SER A 400 6.69 3.52 -5.93
CA SER A 400 6.18 2.43 -6.75
C SER A 400 6.29 1.09 -6.03
N PHE A 401 5.24 0.29 -6.09
CA PHE A 401 5.22 -1.06 -5.57
C PHE A 401 4.97 -2.02 -6.71
N THR A 402 5.92 -2.92 -6.97
CA THR A 402 5.83 -3.85 -8.10
C THR A 402 6.21 -5.26 -7.66
N GLY A 403 5.50 -6.24 -8.20
CA GLY A 403 5.83 -7.65 -8.11
C GLY A 403 5.99 -8.23 -9.51
N SER A 404 6.90 -9.17 -9.65
CA SER A 404 7.09 -9.95 -10.86
C SER A 404 7.27 -11.41 -10.47
N GLY A 405 6.62 -12.29 -11.20
CA GLY A 405 6.59 -13.72 -10.87
C GLY A 405 6.08 -14.54 -12.05
N ARG A 406 5.81 -15.81 -11.78
CA ARG A 406 5.07 -16.72 -12.67
C ARG A 406 4.13 -17.52 -11.77
N ASP A 407 3.30 -16.78 -11.05
CA ASP A 407 2.44 -17.32 -10.02
C ASP A 407 1.21 -17.94 -10.69
N MET A 408 1.15 -19.27 -10.76
CA MET A 408 0.06 -20.01 -11.40
C MET A 408 -0.98 -20.41 -10.35
N ILE A 409 -2.11 -19.72 -10.35
CA ILE A 409 -3.15 -19.83 -9.33
C ILE A 409 -4.28 -20.75 -9.85
N PRO A 410 -4.38 -22.00 -9.40
CA PRO A 410 -5.48 -22.89 -9.76
C PRO A 410 -6.77 -22.45 -9.06
N LEU A 411 -7.90 -22.61 -9.76
CA LEU A 411 -9.22 -22.26 -9.25
C LEU A 411 -10.08 -23.52 -9.15
N ALA A 412 -10.95 -23.57 -8.15
CA ALA A 412 -12.00 -24.57 -8.00
C ALA A 412 -13.15 -24.30 -8.99
N ASN A 413 -12.82 -24.20 -10.28
CA ASN A 413 -13.76 -24.00 -11.37
C ASN A 413 -13.27 -24.72 -12.63
N PRO A 414 -14.06 -25.62 -13.22
CA PRO A 414 -13.64 -26.42 -14.37
C PRO A 414 -13.47 -25.61 -15.67
N ALA A 415 -13.83 -24.32 -15.70
CA ALA A 415 -13.53 -23.43 -16.82
C ALA A 415 -12.03 -23.09 -16.93
N PHE A 416 -11.25 -23.24 -15.85
CA PHE A 416 -9.84 -22.88 -15.79
C PHE A 416 -8.95 -24.09 -15.51
N LYS A 417 -7.72 -24.03 -16.02
CA LYS A 417 -6.59 -24.79 -15.45
C LYS A 417 -5.94 -23.95 -14.36
N THR A 418 -5.56 -22.72 -14.70
CA THR A 418 -4.96 -21.74 -13.79
C THR A 418 -5.24 -20.31 -14.26
N VAL A 419 -5.16 -19.36 -13.34
CA VAL A 419 -4.95 -17.94 -13.63
C VAL A 419 -3.51 -17.61 -13.26
N GLU A 420 -2.71 -17.23 -14.23
CA GLU A 420 -1.33 -16.83 -13.99
C GLU A 420 -1.25 -15.32 -13.72
N VAL A 421 -0.42 -14.94 -12.75
CA VAL A 421 0.02 -13.57 -12.53
C VAL A 421 1.52 -13.50 -12.80
N VAL A 422 1.91 -12.68 -13.78
CA VAL A 422 3.33 -12.46 -14.14
C VAL A 422 3.86 -11.12 -13.66
N ARG A 423 2.96 -10.16 -13.45
CA ARG A 423 3.28 -8.84 -12.89
C ARG A 423 2.13 -8.39 -12.01
N SER A 424 2.47 -7.66 -10.96
CA SER A 424 1.53 -6.97 -10.10
C SER A 424 2.07 -5.58 -9.73
N SER A 425 1.16 -4.66 -9.41
CA SER A 425 1.51 -3.35 -8.85
C SER A 425 0.53 -2.96 -7.76
N PHE A 426 0.98 -2.20 -6.77
CA PHE A 426 0.15 -1.63 -5.71
C PHE A 426 0.24 -0.10 -5.70
N SER A 427 -0.90 0.56 -5.53
CA SER A 427 -1.00 2.01 -5.45
C SER A 427 -2.10 2.46 -4.51
N THR A 428 -1.83 3.51 -3.72
CA THR A 428 -2.88 4.26 -3.02
C THR A 428 -3.54 5.24 -4.00
N LEU A 429 -4.86 5.23 -4.07
CA LEU A 429 -5.62 6.18 -4.88
C LEU A 429 -5.77 7.47 -4.08
N LEU A 430 -5.44 8.61 -4.70
CA LEU A 430 -5.59 9.90 -4.07
C LEU A 430 -7.09 10.12 -3.73
N PRO A 431 -7.42 10.47 -2.48
CA PRO A 431 -8.81 10.63 -2.07
C PRO A 431 -9.43 11.83 -2.80
N SER A 432 -10.68 11.68 -3.24
CA SER A 432 -11.51 12.82 -3.61
C SER A 432 -11.82 13.68 -2.38
N ALA A 433 -12.25 14.93 -2.58
CA ALA A 433 -12.56 15.85 -1.47
C ALA A 433 -13.55 15.27 -0.44
N THR A 434 -14.54 14.50 -0.91
CA THR A 434 -15.51 13.80 -0.06
C THR A 434 -14.88 12.65 0.73
N GLN A 435 -14.02 11.84 0.09
CA GLN A 435 -13.32 10.74 0.74
C GLN A 435 -12.34 11.22 1.82
N GLN A 436 -11.80 12.43 1.62
CA GLN A 436 -10.92 13.08 2.59
C GLN A 436 -11.69 13.50 3.86
N ALA A 437 -12.94 13.93 3.73
CA ALA A 437 -13.82 14.24 4.86
C ALA A 437 -14.19 12.97 5.65
N ASP A 438 -14.46 11.86 4.95
CA ASP A 438 -14.79 10.57 5.56
C ASP A 438 -13.55 9.79 6.05
N ARG A 439 -12.35 10.33 5.83
CA ARG A 439 -11.05 9.72 6.18
C ARG A 439 -10.91 8.29 5.65
N MET A 440 -11.49 8.07 4.47
CA MET A 440 -11.44 6.79 3.76
C MET A 440 -10.21 6.76 2.86
N VAL A 441 -9.48 5.64 2.92
CA VAL A 441 -8.35 5.35 2.06
C VAL A 441 -8.77 4.30 1.05
N TYR A 442 -8.38 4.51 -0.20
CA TYR A 442 -8.57 3.56 -1.28
C TYR A 442 -7.19 3.17 -1.82
N ALA A 443 -6.99 1.89 -2.04
CA ALA A 443 -5.81 1.35 -2.69
C ALA A 443 -6.23 0.30 -3.71
N GLN A 444 -5.35 -0.04 -4.64
CA GLN A 444 -5.61 -1.09 -5.60
C GLN A 444 -4.35 -1.87 -5.94
N PHE A 445 -4.56 -3.14 -6.23
CA PHE A 445 -3.62 -3.99 -6.94
C PHE A 445 -4.06 -4.07 -8.40
N ALA A 446 -3.12 -3.89 -9.32
CA ALA A 446 -3.32 -4.22 -10.73
C ALA A 446 -2.48 -5.45 -11.08
N LEU A 447 -3.09 -6.39 -11.78
CA LEU A 447 -2.51 -7.69 -12.13
C LEU A 447 -2.44 -7.84 -13.65
N TRP A 448 -1.38 -8.49 -14.11
CA TRP A 448 -1.14 -8.89 -15.48
C TRP A 448 -0.77 -10.37 -15.52
N GLY A 449 -1.17 -11.08 -16.56
CA GLY A 449 -0.80 -12.47 -16.74
C GLY A 449 -1.63 -13.18 -17.79
N TYR A 450 -1.98 -14.44 -17.55
CA TYR A 450 -2.63 -15.30 -18.53
C TYR A 450 -3.80 -16.04 -17.91
N LEU A 451 -4.97 -16.00 -18.56
CA LEU A 451 -6.09 -16.88 -18.24
C LEU A 451 -5.88 -18.20 -19.00
N ASN A 452 -5.48 -19.25 -18.29
CA ASN A 452 -5.32 -20.58 -18.88
C ASN A 452 -6.64 -21.34 -18.74
N PHE A 453 -7.48 -21.28 -19.78
CA PHE A 453 -8.78 -21.95 -19.76
C PHE A 453 -8.64 -23.45 -19.99
N ALA A 454 -9.56 -24.21 -19.40
CA ALA A 454 -9.64 -25.64 -19.60
C ALA A 454 -10.00 -25.99 -21.05
N ALA A 455 -9.45 -27.11 -21.53
CA ALA A 455 -9.84 -27.69 -22.79
C ALA A 455 -11.16 -28.43 -22.62
N LEU A 456 -12.25 -27.78 -23.03
CA LEU A 456 -13.59 -28.35 -22.94
C LEU A 456 -13.72 -29.56 -23.88
N GLN A 457 -14.22 -30.67 -23.33
CA GLN A 457 -14.43 -31.89 -24.11
C GLN A 457 -15.44 -31.65 -25.23
N ASN A 458 -15.20 -32.26 -26.39
CA ASN A 458 -16.03 -32.24 -27.61
C ASN A 458 -16.20 -30.88 -28.30
N MET A 459 -15.85 -29.74 -27.67
CA MET A 459 -15.92 -28.43 -28.30
C MET A 459 -15.08 -27.40 -27.54
N ASP A 460 -13.94 -27.00 -28.10
CA ASP A 460 -13.07 -26.03 -27.46
C ASP A 460 -13.54 -24.59 -27.68
N LEU A 461 -14.48 -24.13 -26.85
CA LEU A 461 -15.04 -22.78 -26.95
C LEU A 461 -14.10 -21.72 -26.36
N LEU A 462 -13.54 -21.95 -25.18
CA LEU A 462 -12.73 -20.94 -24.47
C LEU A 462 -11.35 -20.73 -25.10
N SER A 463 -10.90 -21.63 -25.99
CA SER A 463 -9.84 -21.48 -26.99
C SER A 463 -8.40 -21.21 -26.53
N PHE A 464 -8.19 -20.53 -25.41
CA PHE A 464 -6.89 -20.07 -24.95
C PHE A 464 -6.39 -20.91 -23.77
N GLY A 465 -5.14 -21.37 -23.80
CA GLY A 465 -4.57 -22.19 -22.73
C GLY A 465 -3.63 -23.28 -23.22
N SER A 466 -3.11 -24.06 -22.28
CA SER A 466 -2.26 -25.23 -22.56
C SER A 466 -3.08 -26.41 -23.07
N ASP A 467 -2.52 -27.22 -23.96
CA ASP A 467 -3.17 -28.45 -24.45
C ASP A 467 -3.24 -29.52 -23.34
N GLY A 468 -2.18 -29.67 -22.53
CA GLY A 468 -2.08 -30.61 -21.41
C GLY A 468 -1.99 -29.91 -20.04
N GLU A 469 -1.07 -30.33 -19.18
CA GLU A 469 -0.81 -29.64 -17.91
C GLU A 469 -0.57 -28.13 -18.10
N PRO A 470 -0.95 -27.28 -17.12
CA PRO A 470 -0.78 -25.84 -17.23
C PRO A 470 0.70 -25.47 -17.38
N VAL A 471 1.01 -24.71 -18.42
CA VAL A 471 2.34 -24.15 -18.69
C VAL A 471 2.27 -22.64 -18.56
N SER A 472 3.21 -22.07 -17.81
CA SER A 472 3.38 -20.61 -17.69
C SER A 472 3.43 -19.95 -19.07
N THR A 473 2.81 -18.77 -19.18
CA THR A 473 2.61 -17.96 -20.39
C THR A 473 1.74 -18.58 -21.47
N GLN A 474 1.06 -19.69 -21.21
CA GLN A 474 0.09 -20.28 -22.14
C GLN A 474 -1.34 -19.99 -21.67
N GLY A 475 -1.96 -18.96 -22.25
CA GLY A 475 -3.34 -18.60 -22.00
C GLY A 475 -3.75 -17.33 -22.75
N LEU A 476 -4.88 -16.77 -22.38
CA LEU A 476 -5.32 -15.45 -22.85
C LEU A 476 -4.58 -14.39 -22.03
N ALA A 477 -3.64 -13.68 -22.66
CA ALA A 477 -2.86 -12.64 -22.02
C ALA A 477 -3.76 -11.47 -21.64
N TYR A 478 -3.72 -11.06 -20.38
CA TYR A 478 -4.54 -9.98 -19.83
C TYR A 478 -3.71 -8.92 -19.11
N SER A 479 -4.30 -7.73 -19.01
CA SER A 479 -3.83 -6.65 -18.16
C SER A 479 -5.00 -5.96 -17.46
N GLN A 480 -4.71 -5.18 -16.42
CA GLN A 480 -5.70 -4.38 -15.69
C GLN A 480 -6.78 -5.21 -14.98
N LEU A 481 -6.43 -6.41 -14.51
CA LEU A 481 -7.27 -7.11 -13.54
C LEU A 481 -7.04 -6.51 -12.16
N LEU A 482 -8.09 -6.00 -11.52
CA LEU A 482 -7.94 -5.19 -10.31
C LEU A 482 -8.45 -5.89 -9.05
N VAL A 483 -7.73 -5.72 -7.96
CA VAL A 483 -8.21 -5.97 -6.60
C VAL A 483 -8.17 -4.65 -5.85
N ARG A 484 -9.33 -4.10 -5.54
CA ARG A 484 -9.48 -2.83 -4.83
C ARG A 484 -9.56 -3.11 -3.33
N MET A 485 -8.92 -2.25 -2.54
CA MET A 485 -8.96 -2.27 -1.08
C MET A 485 -9.42 -0.91 -0.57
N SER A 486 -10.27 -0.89 0.44
CA SER A 486 -10.65 0.33 1.14
C SER A 486 -10.75 0.11 2.65
N PHE A 487 -10.46 1.16 3.42
CA PHE A 487 -10.54 1.16 4.88
C PHE A 487 -10.63 2.60 5.42
N SER A 488 -11.02 2.74 6.69
CA SER A 488 -10.99 4.03 7.40
C SER A 488 -9.66 4.23 8.12
N LEU A 489 -9.09 5.44 8.07
CA LEU A 489 -7.89 5.79 8.86
C LEU A 489 -8.09 5.64 10.38
N ASP A 490 -9.33 5.62 10.86
CA ASP A 490 -9.62 5.42 12.28
C ASP A 490 -9.63 3.93 12.68
N THR A 491 -9.81 3.02 11.72
CA THR A 491 -9.76 1.56 11.92
C THR A 491 -9.01 0.82 10.81
N PRO A 492 -7.70 1.10 10.57
CA PRO A 492 -7.00 0.59 9.38
C PRO A 492 -6.94 -0.94 9.25
N ALA A 493 -7.00 -1.67 10.36
CA ALA A 493 -7.03 -3.12 10.34
C ALA A 493 -8.29 -3.70 9.67
N VAL A 494 -9.42 -2.97 9.69
CA VAL A 494 -10.69 -3.38 9.10
C VAL A 494 -10.72 -3.00 7.62
N LYS A 495 -10.58 -4.00 6.76
CA LYS A 495 -10.43 -3.85 5.31
C LYS A 495 -11.66 -4.35 4.57
N THR A 496 -11.98 -3.73 3.46
CA THR A 496 -12.92 -4.25 2.46
C THR A 496 -12.19 -4.43 1.15
N PHE A 497 -12.43 -5.57 0.49
CA PHE A 497 -11.86 -5.88 -0.82
C PHE A 497 -12.95 -6.00 -1.88
N ALA A 498 -12.64 -5.61 -3.11
CA ALA A 498 -13.48 -5.84 -4.27
C ALA A 498 -12.63 -6.32 -5.46
N PHE A 499 -13.06 -7.41 -6.08
CA PHE A 499 -12.50 -7.87 -7.35
C PHE A 499 -13.17 -7.13 -8.49
N ASP A 500 -12.37 -6.56 -9.40
CA ASP A 500 -12.86 -5.75 -10.52
C ASP A 500 -12.16 -6.17 -11.81
N ALA A 501 -12.94 -6.84 -12.67
CA ALA A 501 -12.53 -7.23 -14.01
C ALA A 501 -13.14 -6.32 -15.10
N GLY A 502 -13.83 -5.23 -14.74
CA GLY A 502 -14.51 -4.36 -15.69
C GLY A 502 -13.56 -3.55 -16.58
N GLY A 503 -12.34 -3.29 -16.11
CA GLY A 503 -11.27 -2.61 -16.85
C GLY A 503 -10.26 -3.56 -17.53
N ILE A 504 -10.50 -4.88 -17.50
CA ILE A 504 -9.55 -5.85 -18.05
C ILE A 504 -9.39 -5.65 -19.56
N THR A 505 -8.16 -5.77 -20.06
CA THR A 505 -7.88 -5.76 -21.51
C THR A 505 -7.04 -6.97 -21.88
N PHE A 506 -7.12 -7.38 -23.15
CA PHE A 506 -6.49 -8.59 -23.65
C PHE A 506 -5.50 -8.30 -24.78
N ASP A 507 -4.35 -8.98 -24.73
CA ASP A 507 -3.36 -8.98 -25.80
C ASP A 507 -3.38 -10.32 -26.54
N VAL A 508 -4.17 -10.37 -27.61
CA VAL A 508 -4.30 -11.59 -28.43
C VAL A 508 -2.96 -11.99 -29.06
N SER A 509 -2.06 -11.04 -29.34
CA SER A 509 -0.75 -11.33 -29.96
C SER A 509 0.21 -12.02 -29.00
N ALA A 510 0.11 -11.72 -27.70
CA ALA A 510 0.83 -12.41 -26.64
C ALA A 510 0.11 -13.68 -26.16
N SER A 511 -1.09 -13.97 -26.64
CA SER A 511 -1.91 -15.10 -26.17
C SER A 511 -1.57 -16.42 -26.87
N ARG A 512 -1.84 -17.54 -26.20
CA ARG A 512 -1.71 -18.89 -26.76
C ARG A 512 -3.09 -19.50 -27.02
N THR A 513 -3.47 -19.55 -28.29
CA THR A 513 -4.66 -20.27 -28.78
C THR A 513 -4.33 -21.74 -29.01
N ARG A 514 -5.24 -22.64 -28.63
CA ARG A 514 -5.14 -24.06 -28.97
C ARG A 514 -5.51 -24.27 -30.44
N ARG A 515 -4.87 -25.22 -31.09
CA ARG A 515 -4.93 -25.38 -32.56
C ARG A 515 -6.36 -25.57 -33.05
N ALA A 516 -7.08 -26.55 -32.49
CA ALA A 516 -8.44 -26.94 -32.89
C ALA A 516 -9.54 -26.13 -32.18
N SER A 517 -9.28 -24.87 -31.84
CA SER A 517 -10.17 -24.03 -31.05
C SER A 517 -11.17 -23.22 -31.87
N LEU A 518 -12.25 -22.75 -31.23
CA LEU A 518 -13.23 -21.87 -31.86
C LEU A 518 -12.57 -20.60 -32.39
N PHE A 519 -11.66 -20.00 -31.62
CA PHE A 519 -11.00 -18.75 -32.00
C PHE A 519 -10.21 -18.87 -33.31
N ASN A 520 -9.56 -20.01 -33.55
CA ASN A 520 -8.78 -20.23 -34.77
C ASN A 520 -9.65 -20.61 -35.97
N HIS A 521 -10.76 -21.33 -35.74
CA HIS A 521 -11.56 -21.93 -36.81
C HIS A 521 -12.89 -21.23 -37.08
N PHE A 522 -13.17 -20.11 -36.41
CA PHE A 522 -14.39 -19.32 -36.59
C PHE A 522 -14.06 -17.81 -36.68
N PRO A 523 -14.78 -17.01 -37.48
CA PRO A 523 -14.43 -15.61 -37.73
C PRO A 523 -14.87 -14.69 -36.59
N VAL A 524 -14.24 -14.86 -35.44
CA VAL A 524 -14.46 -14.11 -34.21
C VAL A 524 -13.28 -13.20 -33.90
N LYS A 525 -13.56 -12.07 -33.24
CA LYS A 525 -12.54 -11.17 -32.70
C LYS A 525 -12.87 -10.87 -31.25
N LEU A 526 -11.97 -11.20 -30.34
CA LEU A 526 -12.15 -10.91 -28.91
C LEU A 526 -12.22 -9.39 -28.69
N THR A 527 -13.25 -8.92 -27.99
CA THR A 527 -13.47 -7.49 -27.72
C THR A 527 -13.45 -7.13 -26.24
N GLY A 528 -13.68 -8.08 -25.35
CA GLY A 528 -13.58 -7.82 -23.92
C GLY A 528 -14.16 -8.92 -23.06
N LEU A 529 -14.40 -8.57 -21.80
CA LEU A 529 -15.00 -9.41 -20.79
C LEU A 529 -16.20 -8.69 -20.18
N VAL A 530 -17.27 -9.42 -19.92
CA VAL A 530 -18.44 -8.95 -19.18
C VAL A 530 -18.72 -9.90 -18.03
N SER A 531 -19.40 -9.40 -17.00
CA SER A 531 -19.83 -10.19 -15.85
C SER A 531 -21.26 -9.83 -15.49
N GLY A 532 -21.90 -10.72 -14.74
CA GLY A 532 -23.23 -10.49 -14.20
C GLY A 532 -23.52 -11.43 -13.05
N ASN A 533 -24.73 -11.33 -12.53
CA ASN A 533 -25.25 -12.14 -11.43
C ASN A 533 -26.64 -12.66 -11.77
N ALA A 534 -27.34 -13.25 -10.79
CA ALA A 534 -28.71 -13.75 -10.96
C ALA A 534 -29.70 -12.69 -11.49
N ASP A 535 -29.47 -11.41 -11.19
CA ASP A 535 -30.29 -10.29 -11.67
C ASP A 535 -29.85 -9.75 -13.02
N GLN A 536 -28.64 -10.07 -13.50
CA GLN A 536 -28.08 -9.64 -14.77
C GLN A 536 -27.60 -10.84 -15.60
N LEU A 537 -28.49 -11.79 -15.84
CA LEU A 537 -28.22 -12.93 -16.71
C LEU A 537 -28.00 -12.50 -18.18
N PRO A 538 -27.27 -13.29 -19.00
CA PRO A 538 -26.97 -12.95 -20.39
C PRO A 538 -28.18 -12.56 -21.24
N ALA A 539 -29.34 -13.19 -20.99
CA ALA A 539 -30.59 -12.88 -21.69
C ALA A 539 -31.06 -11.43 -21.49
N LYS A 540 -30.77 -10.81 -20.33
CA LYS A 540 -31.06 -9.39 -20.05
C LYS A 540 -30.09 -8.43 -20.75
N LEU A 541 -28.98 -8.95 -21.28
CA LEU A 541 -28.01 -8.22 -22.10
C LEU A 541 -28.24 -8.43 -23.60
N ASP A 542 -29.42 -8.97 -23.97
CA ASP A 542 -29.86 -9.35 -25.31
C ASP A 542 -29.11 -10.51 -25.97
N PHE A 543 -28.34 -11.30 -25.22
CA PHE A 543 -27.78 -12.54 -25.75
C PHE A 543 -28.87 -13.62 -25.80
N ILE A 544 -29.17 -14.10 -27.00
CA ILE A 544 -30.03 -15.28 -27.19
C ILE A 544 -29.19 -16.55 -27.04
N LYS A 545 -29.74 -17.56 -26.36
CA LYS A 545 -29.04 -18.83 -26.13
C LYS A 545 -28.71 -19.53 -27.45
N VAL A 546 -27.45 -19.89 -27.60
CA VAL A 546 -26.96 -20.79 -28.64
C VAL A 546 -26.83 -22.18 -28.05
N GLN A 547 -27.46 -23.17 -28.67
CA GLN A 547 -27.38 -24.55 -28.22
C GLN A 547 -26.05 -25.17 -28.63
N THR A 548 -25.34 -25.78 -27.69
CA THR A 548 -24.07 -26.50 -27.89
C THR A 548 -24.27 -27.98 -27.54
N PRO A 549 -25.00 -28.75 -28.37
CA PRO A 549 -25.52 -30.07 -27.99
C PRO A 549 -24.44 -31.14 -27.70
N THR A 550 -23.21 -30.95 -28.17
CA THR A 550 -22.09 -31.87 -27.93
C THR A 550 -21.20 -31.46 -26.75
N LEU A 551 -21.39 -30.25 -26.20
CA LEU A 551 -20.59 -29.73 -25.10
C LEU A 551 -21.07 -30.34 -23.77
N THR A 552 -20.18 -31.08 -23.10
CA THR A 552 -20.51 -31.86 -21.90
C THR A 552 -20.99 -31.00 -20.73
N ASN A 553 -20.44 -29.80 -20.55
CA ASN A 553 -20.75 -28.87 -19.45
C ASN A 553 -21.53 -27.64 -19.91
N ALA A 554 -22.37 -27.76 -20.95
CA ALA A 554 -23.24 -26.67 -21.38
C ALA A 554 -24.32 -26.37 -20.32
N GLY A 555 -24.53 -25.11 -19.99
CA GLY A 555 -25.55 -24.71 -19.01
C GLY A 555 -25.91 -23.23 -19.10
N ASP A 556 -27.02 -22.86 -18.45
CA ASP A 556 -27.39 -21.46 -18.26
C ASP A 556 -26.81 -20.96 -16.93
N PRO A 557 -26.31 -19.71 -16.85
CA PRO A 557 -25.89 -19.15 -15.58
C PRO A 557 -27.09 -18.96 -14.64
N THR A 558 -26.91 -19.31 -13.37
CA THR A 558 -27.96 -19.20 -12.33
C THR A 558 -27.59 -18.22 -11.22
N GLY A 559 -26.32 -17.82 -11.14
CA GLY A 559 -25.78 -16.88 -10.15
C GLY A 559 -24.75 -15.96 -10.79
N ASP A 560 -23.64 -15.74 -10.10
CA ASP A 560 -22.52 -14.96 -10.64
C ASP A 560 -21.89 -15.67 -11.84
N TRP A 561 -21.50 -14.89 -12.84
CA TRP A 561 -20.90 -15.39 -14.07
C TRP A 561 -19.98 -14.33 -14.69
N TYR A 562 -19.03 -14.82 -15.47
CA TYR A 562 -18.10 -14.01 -16.25
C TYR A 562 -18.07 -14.56 -17.68
N GLY A 563 -17.79 -13.73 -18.67
CA GLY A 563 -17.75 -14.20 -20.05
C GLY A 563 -16.94 -13.33 -20.99
N LEU A 564 -16.33 -14.01 -21.95
CA LEU A 564 -15.60 -13.39 -23.06
C LEU A 564 -16.60 -12.96 -24.14
N VAL A 565 -16.48 -11.72 -24.59
CA VAL A 565 -17.27 -11.17 -25.69
C VAL A 565 -16.41 -11.11 -26.94
N TYR A 566 -16.97 -11.63 -28.03
CA TYR A 566 -16.37 -11.59 -29.35
C TYR A 566 -17.27 -10.82 -30.30
N ASP A 567 -16.69 -9.99 -31.14
CA ASP A 567 -17.33 -9.60 -32.39
C ASP A 567 -17.37 -10.80 -33.32
N LEU A 568 -18.54 -11.08 -33.87
CA LEU A 568 -18.76 -12.13 -34.85
C LEU A 568 -19.09 -11.47 -36.20
N ASN A 569 -18.17 -11.63 -37.16
CA ASN A 569 -18.38 -11.09 -38.49
C ASN A 569 -19.27 -12.03 -39.32
N LEU A 570 -20.57 -11.76 -39.36
CA LEU A 570 -21.53 -12.53 -40.17
C LEU A 570 -21.58 -12.14 -41.66
N GLY A 571 -20.63 -11.30 -42.12
CA GLY A 571 -20.61 -10.73 -43.47
C GLY A 571 -21.52 -9.51 -43.64
N THR A 572 -21.62 -9.00 -44.87
CA THR A 572 -22.53 -7.89 -45.21
C THR A 572 -23.83 -8.42 -45.79
N PRO A 573 -25.01 -7.93 -45.38
CA PRO A 573 -26.31 -8.33 -45.95
C PRO A 573 -26.56 -7.85 -47.40
N GLY A 574 -25.53 -7.40 -48.12
CA GLY A 574 -25.64 -6.85 -49.48
C GLY A 574 -26.37 -5.50 -49.53
N ALA A 575 -26.90 -5.13 -50.70
CA ALA A 575 -27.55 -3.83 -50.96
C ALA A 575 -28.87 -3.59 -50.21
N LEU A 576 -29.31 -4.54 -49.38
CA LEU A 576 -30.61 -4.55 -48.69
C LEU A 576 -30.56 -4.09 -47.23
N ALA A 577 -29.38 -3.80 -46.69
CA ALA A 577 -29.27 -3.07 -45.42
C ALA A 577 -28.47 -1.79 -45.64
N SER A 578 -28.88 -0.71 -44.99
CA SER A 578 -28.11 0.54 -44.98
C SER A 578 -26.68 0.26 -44.49
N SER A 579 -25.74 1.11 -44.90
CA SER A 579 -24.29 1.06 -44.66
C SER A 579 -23.82 0.98 -43.19
N ALA A 580 -24.72 0.73 -42.24
CA ALA A 580 -24.48 0.72 -40.80
C ALA A 580 -23.79 -0.55 -40.25
N GLY A 581 -23.62 -1.61 -41.07
CA GLY A 581 -22.88 -2.82 -40.68
C GLY A 581 -23.68 -3.75 -39.75
N PHE A 582 -23.75 -5.03 -40.11
CA PHE A 582 -24.43 -6.05 -39.32
C PHE A 582 -23.49 -6.56 -38.20
N LYS A 583 -23.41 -5.82 -37.08
CA LYS A 583 -22.53 -6.16 -35.95
C LYS A 583 -23.18 -7.19 -35.04
N SER A 584 -22.65 -8.40 -35.01
CA SER A 584 -23.11 -9.46 -34.12
C SER A 584 -22.06 -9.74 -33.05
N SER A 585 -22.49 -10.14 -31.86
CA SER A 585 -21.58 -10.48 -30.76
C SER A 585 -21.84 -11.88 -30.25
N LEU A 586 -20.78 -12.65 -30.04
CA LEU A 586 -20.80 -13.96 -29.41
C LEU A 586 -20.31 -13.83 -27.97
N LEU A 587 -21.07 -14.36 -27.02
CA LEU A 587 -20.71 -14.45 -25.61
C LEU A 587 -20.37 -15.90 -25.26
N LEU A 588 -19.19 -16.11 -24.69
CA LEU A 588 -18.80 -17.36 -24.04
C LEU A 588 -18.65 -17.11 -22.55
N ALA A 589 -19.65 -17.50 -21.77
CA ALA A 589 -19.69 -17.26 -20.33
C ALA A 589 -19.51 -18.56 -19.54
N TRP A 590 -18.89 -18.47 -18.37
CA TRP A 590 -18.83 -19.53 -17.38
C TRP A 590 -19.53 -19.10 -16.09
N SER A 591 -20.26 -20.03 -15.51
CA SER A 591 -20.86 -19.87 -14.18
C SER A 591 -19.80 -19.97 -13.09
N VAL A 592 -19.91 -19.13 -12.07
CA VAL A 592 -19.01 -19.18 -10.90
C VAL A 592 -19.23 -20.46 -10.08
N SER A 593 -20.49 -20.90 -9.95
CA SER A 593 -20.90 -22.00 -9.06
C SER A 593 -20.42 -23.38 -9.47
N ASP A 594 -20.41 -23.67 -10.76
CA ASP A 594 -20.16 -25.02 -11.30
C ASP A 594 -19.31 -25.03 -12.58
N GLY A 595 -18.89 -23.85 -13.07
CA GLY A 595 -18.17 -23.72 -14.33
C GLY A 595 -18.96 -24.13 -15.57
N ALA A 596 -20.28 -24.20 -15.48
CA ALA A 596 -21.13 -24.45 -16.64
C ALA A 596 -20.91 -23.38 -17.71
N ILE A 597 -20.84 -23.79 -18.98
CA ILE A 597 -20.52 -22.92 -20.10
C ILE A 597 -21.79 -22.53 -20.85
N TYR A 598 -22.04 -21.23 -20.91
CA TYR A 598 -23.11 -20.62 -21.67
C TYR A 598 -22.57 -20.02 -22.96
N THR A 599 -23.26 -20.28 -24.08
CA THR A 599 -23.01 -19.64 -25.37
C THR A 599 -24.20 -18.76 -25.73
N GLY A 600 -23.94 -17.46 -25.94
CA GLY A 600 -24.96 -16.48 -26.29
C GLY A 600 -24.62 -15.77 -27.59
N LEU A 601 -25.64 -15.42 -28.38
CA LEU A 601 -25.48 -14.63 -29.60
C LEU A 601 -26.31 -13.35 -29.48
N LYS A 602 -25.73 -12.20 -29.79
CA LYS A 602 -26.45 -10.93 -29.92
C LYS A 602 -26.45 -10.57 -31.41
N LEU A 603 -27.65 -10.45 -31.98
CA LEU A 603 -27.86 -10.05 -33.37
C LEU A 603 -28.51 -8.65 -33.38
N PRO A 604 -28.15 -7.76 -34.32
CA PRO A 604 -28.80 -6.46 -34.45
C PRO A 604 -30.32 -6.61 -34.49
N GLY A 605 -31.11 -5.80 -33.78
CA GLY A 605 -32.57 -5.83 -33.88
C GLY A 605 -33.28 -7.09 -33.34
N MET A 606 -32.55 -8.04 -32.74
CA MET A 606 -33.12 -9.16 -31.98
C MET A 606 -32.88 -8.97 -30.48
N SER A 607 -33.79 -9.48 -29.65
CA SER A 607 -33.61 -9.55 -28.21
C SER A 607 -34.01 -10.93 -27.68
N SER A 608 -33.72 -11.20 -26.40
CA SER A 608 -34.18 -12.43 -25.75
C SER A 608 -35.71 -12.58 -25.74
N GLN A 609 -36.44 -11.47 -25.83
CA GLN A 609 -37.91 -11.43 -25.85
C GLN A 609 -38.50 -11.40 -27.28
N SER A 610 -37.74 -10.95 -28.28
CA SER A 610 -38.16 -10.92 -29.68
C SER A 610 -37.15 -11.62 -30.58
N LYS A 611 -37.52 -12.81 -31.08
CA LYS A 611 -36.76 -13.58 -32.08
C LYS A 611 -36.97 -13.08 -33.51
N LEU A 612 -37.55 -11.89 -33.68
CA LEU A 612 -37.80 -11.28 -34.98
C LEU A 612 -36.76 -10.20 -35.27
N LEU A 613 -35.95 -10.42 -36.30
CA LEU A 613 -35.05 -9.42 -36.86
C LEU A 613 -35.81 -8.59 -37.90
N SER A 614 -36.04 -7.30 -37.66
CA SER A 614 -36.64 -6.40 -38.66
C SER A 614 -35.57 -5.91 -39.63
N LEU A 615 -35.68 -6.25 -40.92
CA LEU A 615 -34.65 -5.95 -41.93
C LEU A 615 -34.91 -4.66 -42.70
N GLN A 616 -36.18 -4.23 -42.82
CA GLN A 616 -36.67 -2.90 -43.24
C GLN A 616 -38.20 -2.99 -43.39
N GLY A 617 -38.96 -2.08 -42.76
CA GLY A 617 -40.42 -2.01 -42.91
C GLY A 617 -41.17 -3.30 -42.53
N VAL A 618 -41.78 -3.97 -43.51
CA VAL A 618 -42.72 -5.11 -43.33
C VAL A 618 -42.05 -6.50 -43.43
N LEU A 619 -40.72 -6.56 -43.57
CA LEU A 619 -39.94 -7.80 -43.70
C LEU A 619 -39.20 -8.12 -42.40
N GLY A 620 -39.52 -9.25 -41.78
CA GLY A 620 -38.85 -9.77 -40.58
C GLY A 620 -38.29 -11.17 -40.76
N LEU A 621 -37.15 -11.49 -40.14
CA LEU A 621 -36.59 -12.84 -40.10
C LEU A 621 -36.95 -13.50 -38.75
N ASP A 622 -37.61 -14.66 -38.80
CA ASP A 622 -38.02 -15.47 -37.65
C ASP A 622 -37.06 -16.66 -37.54
N ILE A 623 -36.34 -16.77 -36.42
CA ILE A 623 -35.37 -17.86 -36.17
C ILE A 623 -35.88 -18.70 -34.99
N ALA A 624 -36.04 -20.01 -35.17
CA ALA A 624 -36.58 -20.86 -34.10
C ALA A 624 -35.54 -21.12 -33.00
N SER A 625 -34.34 -21.54 -33.40
CA SER A 625 -33.21 -21.79 -32.51
C SER A 625 -31.89 -21.55 -33.22
N VAL A 626 -30.83 -21.29 -32.45
CA VAL A 626 -29.46 -21.18 -32.93
C VAL A 626 -28.65 -22.29 -32.29
N LYS A 627 -27.81 -22.98 -33.07
CA LYS A 627 -26.93 -24.05 -32.59
C LYS A 627 -25.50 -23.79 -33.02
N LEU A 628 -24.54 -24.09 -32.16
CA LEU A 628 -23.12 -24.17 -32.52
C LEU A 628 -22.73 -25.65 -32.47
N LEU A 629 -22.24 -26.15 -33.60
CA LEU A 629 -21.91 -27.55 -33.83
C LEU A 629 -20.44 -27.68 -34.19
N LEU A 630 -19.84 -28.80 -33.79
CA LEU A 630 -18.56 -29.25 -34.33
C LEU A 630 -18.85 -30.24 -35.44
N ALA A 631 -18.34 -30.02 -36.65
CA ALA A 631 -18.42 -31.03 -37.70
C ALA A 631 -17.45 -32.16 -37.37
N SER A 632 -17.92 -33.41 -37.47
CA SER A 632 -17.03 -34.56 -37.40
C SER A 632 -16.14 -34.57 -38.64
N PRO A 633 -14.81 -34.60 -38.51
CA PRO A 633 -13.95 -34.86 -39.66
C PRO A 633 -14.29 -36.24 -40.26
N GLU A 634 -14.17 -36.39 -41.58
CA GLU A 634 -14.26 -37.71 -42.19
C GLU A 634 -13.13 -38.62 -41.66
N PRO A 635 -13.31 -39.96 -41.64
CA PRO A 635 -12.24 -40.87 -41.22
C PRO A 635 -10.95 -40.64 -42.04
N GLY A 636 -9.89 -40.16 -41.37
CA GLY A 636 -8.61 -39.82 -42.01
C GLY A 636 -8.35 -38.31 -42.14
N GLU A 637 -9.34 -37.46 -41.86
CA GLU A 637 -9.18 -36.01 -41.79
C GLU A 637 -8.92 -35.52 -40.36
N THR A 638 -8.11 -34.47 -40.22
CA THR A 638 -7.85 -33.79 -38.95
C THR A 638 -8.46 -32.40 -38.88
N ALA A 639 -9.30 -32.04 -39.87
CA ALA A 639 -9.89 -30.71 -39.99
C ALA A 639 -10.93 -30.49 -38.89
N THR A 640 -10.91 -29.32 -38.26
CA THR A 640 -11.86 -28.96 -37.20
C THR A 640 -12.77 -27.87 -37.73
N ALA A 641 -14.07 -28.15 -37.89
CA ALA A 641 -15.00 -27.17 -38.44
C ALA A 641 -16.08 -26.79 -37.41
N TYR A 642 -16.17 -25.50 -37.09
CA TYR A 642 -17.25 -24.94 -36.28
C TYR A 642 -18.37 -24.43 -37.20
N LEU A 643 -19.61 -24.83 -36.89
CA LEU A 643 -20.81 -24.56 -37.65
C LEU A 643 -21.85 -23.85 -36.79
N LEU A 644 -22.18 -22.60 -37.11
CA LEU A 644 -23.31 -21.89 -36.52
C LEU A 644 -24.56 -22.12 -37.39
N MET A 645 -25.53 -22.84 -36.85
CA MET A 645 -26.79 -23.16 -37.51
C MET A 645 -27.91 -22.24 -37.00
N LEU A 646 -28.50 -21.44 -37.88
CA LEU A 646 -29.78 -20.79 -37.66
C LEU A 646 -30.87 -21.75 -38.12
N ASN A 647 -31.56 -22.38 -37.17
CA ASN A 647 -32.50 -23.46 -37.44
C ASN A 647 -33.93 -22.94 -37.66
N LYS A 648 -34.59 -23.49 -38.69
CA LYS A 648 -35.98 -23.18 -39.10
C LYS A 648 -36.23 -21.68 -39.27
N VAL A 649 -35.37 -21.05 -40.05
CA VAL A 649 -35.49 -19.66 -40.49
C VAL A 649 -36.71 -19.50 -41.40
N ALA A 650 -37.53 -18.49 -41.13
CA ALA A 650 -38.64 -18.07 -41.97
C ALA A 650 -38.66 -16.55 -42.15
N LEU A 651 -38.88 -16.08 -43.38
CA LEU A 651 -39.13 -14.68 -43.68
C LEU A 651 -40.61 -14.36 -43.45
N LYS A 652 -40.92 -13.39 -42.61
CA LYS A 652 -42.25 -12.83 -42.42
C LYS A 652 -42.37 -11.57 -43.27
N PHE A 653 -43.29 -11.57 -44.22
CA PHE A 653 -43.66 -10.40 -45.02
C PHE A 653 -45.16 -10.18 -44.91
N LEU A 654 -45.60 -9.01 -44.42
CA LEU A 654 -47.02 -8.69 -44.21
C LEU A 654 -47.79 -9.82 -43.48
N SER A 655 -47.22 -10.30 -42.38
CA SER A 655 -47.75 -11.41 -41.55
C SER A 655 -47.79 -12.80 -42.20
N LYS A 656 -47.28 -12.98 -43.43
CA LYS A 656 -47.13 -14.29 -44.09
C LYS A 656 -45.70 -14.82 -43.92
N LYS A 657 -45.56 -16.10 -43.53
CA LYS A 657 -44.26 -16.80 -43.39
C LYS A 657 -43.84 -17.45 -44.71
N PHE A 658 -42.59 -17.28 -45.10
CA PHE A 658 -41.95 -17.89 -46.26
C PHE A 658 -40.69 -18.66 -45.85
N PRO A 659 -40.46 -19.87 -46.41
CA PRO A 659 -41.29 -20.58 -47.38
C PRO A 659 -42.56 -21.19 -46.76
N ALA A 660 -43.70 -21.19 -47.48
CA ALA A 660 -45.01 -21.59 -46.97
C ALA A 660 -45.25 -23.10 -46.77
N GLY A 661 -44.25 -23.95 -47.06
CA GLY A 661 -44.39 -25.42 -47.06
C GLY A 661 -43.16 -26.18 -46.57
N GLY A 662 -42.29 -25.51 -45.81
CA GLY A 662 -41.06 -26.10 -45.29
C GLY A 662 -40.30 -25.12 -44.41
N THR A 663 -39.08 -25.48 -44.04
CA THR A 663 -38.20 -24.65 -43.21
C THR A 663 -36.83 -24.54 -43.85
N ILE A 664 -36.15 -23.42 -43.63
CA ILE A 664 -34.76 -23.23 -44.07
C ILE A 664 -33.85 -23.34 -42.86
N ASP A 665 -32.78 -24.12 -42.97
CA ASP A 665 -31.67 -24.09 -42.03
C ASP A 665 -30.51 -23.37 -42.70
N PHE A 666 -30.01 -22.30 -42.08
CA PHE A 666 -28.82 -21.59 -42.53
C PHE A 666 -27.62 -22.05 -41.72
N TYR A 667 -26.53 -22.39 -42.40
CA TYR A 667 -25.28 -22.82 -41.82
C TYR A 667 -24.20 -21.82 -42.16
N LEU A 668 -23.50 -21.36 -41.14
CA LEU A 668 -22.36 -20.45 -41.23
C LEU A 668 -21.15 -21.21 -40.71
N PHE A 669 -20.06 -21.24 -41.48
CA PHE A 669 -18.84 -21.92 -41.10
C PHE A 669 -17.63 -21.03 -41.32
N GLY A 670 -16.65 -21.19 -40.45
CA GLY A 670 -15.37 -20.51 -40.56
C GLY A 670 -14.41 -21.28 -41.46
N ASP A 671 -13.15 -21.31 -41.04
CA ASP A 671 -12.05 -21.88 -41.80
C ASP A 671 -11.62 -23.23 -41.20
N PRO A 672 -12.08 -24.38 -41.74
CA PRO A 672 -11.80 -25.68 -41.15
C PRO A 672 -10.34 -26.13 -41.29
N ASN A 673 -9.58 -25.54 -42.23
CA ASN A 673 -8.22 -25.93 -42.55
C ASN A 673 -7.17 -24.84 -42.22
N ASN A 674 -7.60 -23.68 -41.70
CA ASN A 674 -6.75 -22.49 -41.48
C ASN A 674 -6.02 -22.03 -42.77
N GLN A 675 -6.68 -22.18 -43.93
CA GLN A 675 -6.15 -21.81 -45.25
C GLN A 675 -6.86 -20.62 -45.89
N ALA A 676 -8.02 -20.22 -45.36
CA ALA A 676 -8.75 -19.05 -45.81
C ALA A 676 -8.17 -17.77 -45.20
N GLN A 677 -8.50 -16.62 -45.78
CA GLN A 677 -8.14 -15.33 -45.18
C GLN A 677 -8.81 -15.18 -43.81
N LEU A 678 -8.08 -14.68 -42.82
CA LEU A 678 -8.61 -14.37 -41.48
C LEU A 678 -9.91 -13.57 -41.58
N GLY A 679 -10.97 -14.07 -40.95
CA GLY A 679 -12.30 -13.45 -40.97
C GLY A 679 -13.21 -13.85 -42.15
N SER A 680 -12.78 -14.79 -43.00
CA SER A 680 -13.62 -15.37 -44.05
C SER A 680 -14.74 -16.21 -43.44
N MET A 681 -15.95 -16.07 -44.00
CA MET A 681 -17.12 -16.85 -43.61
C MET A 681 -17.72 -17.53 -44.83
N GLY A 682 -17.87 -18.85 -44.74
CA GLY A 682 -18.68 -19.63 -45.67
C GLY A 682 -20.11 -19.75 -45.18
N TRP A 683 -21.07 -19.88 -46.11
CA TRP A 683 -22.46 -20.14 -45.77
C TRP A 683 -23.12 -21.08 -46.77
N TYR A 684 -24.08 -21.87 -46.30
CA TYR A 684 -25.04 -22.58 -47.14
C TYR A 684 -26.41 -22.63 -46.46
N ALA A 685 -27.46 -22.80 -47.25
CA ALA A 685 -28.83 -22.91 -46.76
C ALA A 685 -29.46 -24.22 -47.26
N ALA A 686 -30.11 -24.95 -46.37
CA ALA A 686 -30.82 -26.18 -46.70
C ALA A 686 -32.32 -25.97 -46.53
N TYR A 687 -33.10 -26.27 -47.57
CA TYR A 687 -34.56 -26.25 -47.52
C TYR A 687 -35.09 -27.65 -47.19
N GLN A 688 -35.82 -27.77 -46.09
CA GLN A 688 -36.53 -28.99 -45.70
C GLN A 688 -38.02 -28.84 -45.99
N LYS A 689 -38.53 -29.64 -46.92
CA LYS A 689 -39.95 -29.67 -47.27
C LYS A 689 -40.76 -30.35 -46.17
N ALA A 690 -41.88 -29.76 -45.78
CA ALA A 690 -42.80 -30.38 -44.83
C ALA A 690 -43.38 -31.69 -45.42
N ALA A 691 -43.39 -32.76 -44.63
CA ALA A 691 -43.96 -34.04 -45.07
C ALA A 691 -45.45 -33.86 -45.42
N LYS A 692 -45.86 -34.24 -46.63
CA LYS A 692 -47.28 -34.27 -47.01
C LYS A 692 -47.96 -35.31 -46.12
N LYS A 693 -48.91 -34.89 -45.27
CA LYS A 693 -49.79 -35.80 -44.54
C LYS A 693 -50.54 -36.66 -45.56
N ALA A 694 -50.18 -37.93 -45.68
CA ALA A 694 -50.82 -38.86 -46.62
C ALA A 694 -52.22 -39.20 -46.11
N ALA A 695 -53.21 -38.38 -46.46
CA ALA A 695 -54.61 -38.76 -46.37
C ALA A 695 -54.92 -39.75 -47.51
N ARG A 696 -54.62 -41.04 -47.30
CA ARG A 696 -54.95 -42.11 -48.25
C ARG A 696 -56.26 -42.79 -47.83
N ILE A 697 -57.35 -42.24 -48.34
CA ILE A 697 -58.56 -42.91 -48.85
C ILE A 697 -58.89 -44.28 -48.21
N ALA A 698 -59.86 -44.30 -47.29
CA ALA A 698 -60.71 -45.45 -47.01
C ALA A 698 -62.18 -45.00 -47.11
N LYS A 699 -62.64 -44.73 -48.34
CA LYS A 699 -64.06 -44.57 -48.65
C LYS A 699 -64.34 -45.16 -50.04
N ALA A 700 -64.38 -46.49 -50.14
CA ALA A 700 -65.15 -47.24 -51.13
C ALA A 700 -65.01 -48.76 -50.92
N LYS A 701 -66.15 -49.46 -51.00
CA LYS A 701 -66.43 -50.91 -50.87
C LYS A 701 -66.74 -51.35 -49.43
N LYS A 702 -67.94 -51.82 -49.08
CA LYS A 702 -69.17 -52.27 -49.77
C LYS A 702 -70.27 -52.27 -48.67
N LYS A 703 -71.47 -51.69 -48.89
CA LYS A 703 -72.69 -52.39 -49.32
C LYS A 703 -72.83 -53.84 -48.83
#